data_AF-A0A942I069-F1
#
_entry.id   AF-A0A942I069-F1
#
_cell.length_a   1.000
_cell.length_b   1.000
_cell.length_c   1.000
_cell.angle_alpha   90.00
_cell.angle_beta   90.00
_cell.angle_gamma   90.00
#
_symmetry.space_group_name_H-M   'P 1'
#
loop_
_entity.id
_entity.type
_entity.pdbx_description
1 polymer ?
#
loop_
_entity_poly.entity_id
_entity_poly.type
_entity_poly.pdbx_seq_one_letter_code
_entity_poly.pdbx_strand_id
1 'polypeptide(L)'
;MKGSQFVVRGSRMGMAILMSLSLQIKPAVAAPTSNPNDAGILPIETSNVNKSLIDELFGPEDGSGNNNNGNRNNNNNQNKNGNNNNNQNRNNNNNQNRNNNNNNGNRNRSGNTDGYQSVSKSRISDDFQCNLFESVPYNDILSAVNALNSAVTSPACAGDSKVDVQGIINNNKAVADAVKDLRGYVENPDTIQPETAADISNRVDIAIRAATSIANSFAQTDLLRKECRESMSAGQIATSINDVINGLTPYALMAATLTTGGAAAVPFIVGGSVITGAVSSMTKIIEENTVKIDQADVRRAIVENTCQFIRLDQKYKFLIKSRQEQISKITTDLTASQRLFSAKISGLSGGSNSLVDRKNAIDAAANEINTTISAARSQLEMSKQFVTSTTDPLKICSMGVQLAVMTKDKNSYVSQYMASLDQAMLVYGSSNVPQAQALKTSAMMAMKSLEQVAANQFSGKVNFNTCAQTSKSFLETIEQSGTTAKQLVKLAQDGVEKSLASNKEYGQYKARLSSLNQKQYQADRVTKSLDKLQAYANVITQSEIDSEVGKVRRGLFQNGYISSSPVLKWFEYVNGLHRAEVNRFNDGLTSLRSRAYKMTKSGQTIPTYPAYYQINKKQIDADTQTAKNLVNFNLKTLPLGTKEHDNVCRELTDVWNHWTAAIDHLAASDAFCNMIEPYVYDNRSEDAPLVKMCRGYSKAAVAAAAYNKDIPSTIASIKDGLVKSYTRDWALRIKQRMTDLACVDLTEDPSQQ
;
A
#
# COMPACT_ATOMS: atom_id res chain seq x y z
N MET A 1 55.91 -39.42 9.39
CA MET A 1 57.08 -38.72 9.99
C MET A 1 56.57 -37.58 10.83
N LYS A 2 56.92 -37.61 12.14
CA LYS A 2 56.95 -36.56 13.19
C LYS A 2 55.74 -35.59 13.22
N GLY A 3 54.83 -35.64 14.20
CA GLY A 3 55.08 -35.64 15.66
C GLY A 3 55.17 -34.19 16.13
N SER A 4 54.52 -33.70 17.20
CA SER A 4 54.15 -34.34 18.47
C SER A 4 53.18 -33.38 19.21
N GLN A 5 52.10 -33.86 19.87
CA GLN A 5 51.98 -34.09 21.34
C GLN A 5 51.59 -32.82 22.13
N PHE A 6 50.75 -32.82 23.19
CA PHE A 6 50.45 -33.79 24.26
C PHE A 6 49.13 -33.32 24.97
N VAL A 7 48.17 -34.20 25.35
CA VAL A 7 47.95 -34.83 26.69
C VAL A 7 47.26 -33.90 27.72
N VAL A 8 46.32 -34.29 28.60
CA VAL A 8 45.39 -35.42 28.78
C VAL A 8 44.65 -35.21 30.12
N ARG A 9 43.44 -35.79 30.25
CA ARG A 9 42.75 -36.30 31.46
C ARG A 9 42.03 -35.39 32.48
N GLY A 10 40.78 -35.79 32.72
CA GLY A 10 40.26 -36.22 34.03
C GLY A 10 39.21 -35.29 34.64
N SER A 11 38.14 -35.71 35.33
CA SER A 11 37.48 -36.99 35.64
C SER A 11 36.44 -36.68 36.74
N ARG A 12 35.36 -37.49 36.83
CA ARG A 12 34.45 -37.74 37.99
C ARG A 12 33.30 -36.75 38.26
N MET A 13 32.04 -37.18 38.14
CA MET A 13 31.21 -37.96 39.09
C MET A 13 30.70 -37.14 40.29
N GLY A 14 29.37 -37.01 40.37
CA GLY A 14 28.62 -36.57 41.56
C GLY A 14 27.13 -36.88 41.38
N MET A 15 26.61 -37.77 42.21
CA MET A 15 25.24 -38.31 42.27
C MET A 15 24.63 -37.94 43.64
N ALA A 16 23.30 -38.11 43.80
CA ALA A 16 22.44 -37.99 45.02
C ALA A 16 21.76 -36.61 45.23
N ILE A 17 20.42 -36.44 45.26
CA ILE A 17 19.23 -37.04 45.95
C ILE A 17 18.91 -36.35 47.32
N LEU A 18 17.61 -36.02 47.51
CA LEU A 18 16.84 -35.63 48.75
C LEU A 18 16.76 -34.11 49.02
N MET A 19 15.67 -33.49 49.51
CA MET A 19 14.34 -33.94 49.98
C MET A 19 13.42 -32.69 50.12
N SER A 20 12.13 -32.88 49.83
CA SER A 20 10.91 -32.30 50.47
C SER A 20 10.91 -30.90 51.13
N LEU A 21 9.91 -30.07 50.76
CA LEU A 21 8.89 -29.66 51.73
C LEU A 21 7.56 -29.29 51.06
N SER A 22 6.52 -29.92 51.57
CA SER A 22 5.11 -29.86 51.22
C SER A 22 4.37 -28.82 52.06
N LEU A 23 3.39 -28.13 51.48
CA LEU A 23 2.20 -27.69 52.19
C LEU A 23 0.96 -27.86 51.30
N GLN A 24 0.12 -28.80 51.71
CA GLN A 24 -1.26 -28.98 51.28
C GLN A 24 -2.16 -28.27 52.30
N ILE A 25 -3.19 -27.53 51.85
CA ILE A 25 -4.55 -27.62 52.42
C ILE A 25 -5.57 -27.53 51.27
N LYS A 26 -6.66 -28.27 51.49
CA LYS A 26 -7.68 -28.87 50.61
C LYS A 26 -8.96 -27.98 50.49
N PRO A 27 -10.08 -28.42 49.87
CA PRO A 27 -10.76 -27.72 48.78
C PRO A 27 -12.16 -27.14 49.14
N ALA A 28 -12.79 -26.47 48.17
CA ALA A 28 -14.24 -26.25 48.14
C ALA A 28 -14.81 -26.46 46.72
N VAL A 29 -16.07 -26.91 46.69
CA VAL A 29 -16.80 -27.55 45.60
C VAL A 29 -17.85 -26.58 45.00
N ALA A 30 -18.12 -26.75 43.69
CA ALA A 30 -19.32 -26.40 42.91
C ALA A 30 -19.61 -24.93 42.48
N ALA A 31 -19.54 -24.69 41.16
CA ALA A 31 -20.68 -24.42 40.23
C ALA A 31 -20.14 -23.90 38.87
N PRO A 32 -20.81 -24.14 37.73
CA PRO A 32 -20.26 -23.88 36.41
C PRO A 32 -20.37 -22.39 36.07
N THR A 33 -19.24 -21.68 36.04
CA THR A 33 -19.19 -20.31 35.52
C THR A 33 -18.91 -20.34 34.03
N SER A 34 -19.93 -20.01 33.25
CA SER A 34 -19.81 -19.53 31.86
C SER A 34 -18.66 -18.51 31.76
N ASN A 35 -17.71 -18.80 30.89
CA ASN A 35 -16.52 -17.99 30.65
C ASN A 35 -16.93 -16.64 30.00
N PRO A 36 -16.77 -15.47 30.65
CA PRO A 36 -17.15 -14.16 30.08
C PRO A 36 -16.08 -13.58 29.12
N ASN A 37 -14.99 -14.29 28.86
CA ASN A 37 -13.83 -13.77 28.13
C ASN A 37 -13.87 -13.99 26.61
N ASP A 38 -15.05 -14.18 26.02
CA ASP A 38 -15.26 -14.35 24.58
C ASP A 38 -15.96 -13.13 23.96
N ALA A 39 -15.65 -11.93 24.49
CA ALA A 39 -16.04 -10.68 23.84
C ALA A 39 -15.31 -10.59 22.49
N GLY A 40 -16.11 -10.44 21.44
CA GLY A 40 -15.74 -10.65 20.05
C GLY A 40 -14.61 -9.77 19.51
N ILE A 41 -14.27 -10.13 18.28
CA ILE A 41 -13.30 -9.47 17.39
C ILE A 41 -13.63 -7.97 17.33
N LEU A 42 -12.81 -7.13 17.97
CA LEU A 42 -13.01 -5.67 18.12
C LEU A 42 -14.24 -5.32 18.99
N PRO A 43 -14.20 -4.28 19.84
CA PRO A 43 -15.43 -3.67 20.33
C PRO A 43 -16.06 -2.92 19.16
N ILE A 44 -16.67 -3.64 18.22
CA ILE A 44 -17.81 -3.09 17.51
C ILE A 44 -18.87 -3.03 18.61
N GLU A 45 -19.31 -1.84 19.00
CA GLU A 45 -20.47 -1.71 19.87
C GLU A 45 -21.59 -2.57 19.27
N THR A 46 -21.90 -3.69 19.91
CA THR A 46 -22.92 -4.67 19.49
C THR A 46 -24.34 -4.12 19.65
N SER A 47 -24.48 -2.82 19.92
CA SER A 47 -25.74 -2.20 20.28
C SER A 47 -26.66 -1.95 19.09
N ASN A 48 -26.19 -1.96 17.83
CA ASN A 48 -27.07 -1.72 16.69
C ASN A 48 -26.62 -2.41 15.39
N VAL A 49 -27.11 -3.63 15.14
CA VAL A 49 -27.15 -4.17 13.76
C VAL A 49 -28.12 -3.30 12.96
N ASN A 50 -27.56 -2.38 12.18
CA ASN A 50 -28.32 -1.49 11.32
C ASN A 50 -29.09 -2.31 10.27
N LYS A 51 -30.38 -2.02 10.08
CA LYS A 51 -31.20 -2.62 9.02
C LYS A 51 -30.50 -2.53 7.65
N SER A 52 -29.72 -1.47 7.41
CA SER A 52 -28.91 -1.30 6.20
C SER A 52 -27.89 -2.43 5.98
N LEU A 53 -27.27 -2.97 7.03
CA LEU A 53 -26.28 -4.05 6.92
C LEU A 53 -26.95 -5.36 6.50
N ILE A 54 -28.14 -5.65 7.03
CA ILE A 54 -28.97 -6.81 6.64
C ILE A 54 -29.43 -6.65 5.19
N ASP A 55 -29.92 -5.47 4.82
CA ASP A 55 -30.38 -5.18 3.45
C ASP A 55 -29.20 -5.18 2.44
N GLU A 56 -28.00 -4.78 2.85
CA GLU A 56 -26.77 -4.83 2.04
C GLU A 56 -26.26 -6.28 1.85
N LEU A 57 -26.36 -7.12 2.88
CA LEU A 57 -25.90 -8.52 2.81
C LEU A 57 -26.83 -9.44 2.01
N PHE A 58 -28.14 -9.17 2.03
CA PHE A 58 -29.15 -10.06 1.43
C PHE A 58 -29.95 -9.42 0.29
N GLY A 59 -29.69 -8.16 -0.04
CA GLY A 59 -30.45 -7.39 -1.02
C GLY A 59 -31.82 -6.91 -0.49
N PRO A 60 -32.40 -5.87 -1.12
CA PRO A 60 -33.75 -5.44 -0.81
C PRO A 60 -34.77 -6.55 -1.11
N GLU A 61 -35.80 -6.66 -0.26
CA GLU A 61 -36.91 -7.58 -0.47
C GLU A 61 -37.62 -7.27 -1.79
N ASP A 62 -37.37 -8.08 -2.83
CA ASP A 62 -38.31 -8.18 -3.93
C ASP A 62 -39.54 -8.90 -3.38
N GLY A 63 -40.56 -8.12 -3.03
CA GLY A 63 -41.82 -8.59 -2.47
C GLY A 63 -42.36 -9.77 -3.27
N SER A 64 -42.26 -10.96 -2.67
CA SER A 64 -42.83 -12.19 -3.19
C SER A 64 -44.35 -12.06 -3.21
N GLY A 65 -44.86 -11.65 -4.36
CA GLY A 65 -46.28 -11.67 -4.70
C GLY A 65 -46.77 -13.10 -4.74
N ASN A 66 -47.41 -13.50 -3.65
CA ASN A 66 -48.28 -14.67 -3.54
C ASN A 66 -49.32 -14.64 -4.68
N ASN A 67 -49.25 -15.56 -5.64
CA ASN A 67 -50.33 -15.74 -6.61
C ASN A 67 -50.57 -17.22 -6.91
N ASN A 68 -51.65 -17.73 -6.31
CA ASN A 68 -52.22 -19.04 -6.54
C ASN A 68 -53.69 -18.82 -6.97
N ASN A 69 -54.15 -19.61 -7.96
CA ASN A 69 -55.45 -19.59 -8.68
C ASN A 69 -55.66 -18.40 -9.64
N GLY A 70 -56.13 -18.56 -10.88
CA GLY A 70 -56.61 -19.73 -11.62
C GLY A 70 -57.53 -19.27 -12.77
N ASN A 71 -57.38 -19.92 -13.92
CA ASN A 71 -58.43 -20.21 -14.92
C ASN A 71 -58.90 -19.15 -15.96
N ARG A 72 -58.68 -19.52 -17.23
CA ARG A 72 -59.57 -19.49 -18.41
C ARG A 72 -59.84 -18.20 -19.23
N ASN A 73 -59.64 -18.43 -20.54
CA ASN A 73 -60.45 -18.06 -21.72
C ASN A 73 -60.12 -16.79 -22.55
N ASN A 74 -59.53 -17.06 -23.71
CA ASN A 74 -60.12 -17.04 -25.07
C ASN A 74 -60.48 -15.71 -25.79
N ASN A 75 -60.16 -15.75 -27.09
CA ASN A 75 -60.68 -15.03 -28.28
C ASN A 75 -60.08 -13.70 -28.77
N ASN A 76 -59.62 -13.77 -30.03
CA ASN A 76 -59.94 -12.97 -31.23
C ASN A 76 -60.11 -11.44 -31.06
N ASN A 77 -59.62 -10.56 -31.95
CA ASN A 77 -59.86 -10.55 -33.39
C ASN A 77 -59.17 -9.31 -34.03
N GLN A 78 -58.90 -9.38 -35.35
CA GLN A 78 -59.00 -8.30 -36.35
C GLN A 78 -58.08 -7.05 -36.25
N ASN A 79 -57.69 -6.33 -37.30
CA ASN A 79 -57.68 -6.42 -38.77
C ASN A 79 -57.17 -5.04 -39.27
N LYS A 80 -56.86 -4.93 -40.57
CA LYS A 80 -56.76 -3.72 -41.41
C LYS A 80 -55.47 -2.90 -41.36
N ASN A 81 -55.01 -2.22 -42.42
CA ASN A 81 -55.13 -2.26 -43.89
C ASN A 81 -54.40 -0.98 -44.38
N GLY A 82 -53.93 -0.95 -45.64
CA GLY A 82 -53.63 0.30 -46.37
C GLY A 82 -52.14 0.69 -46.42
N ASN A 83 -51.34 0.64 -47.49
CA ASN A 83 -51.47 0.84 -48.95
C ASN A 83 -50.94 2.22 -49.43
N ASN A 84 -50.21 2.18 -50.55
CA ASN A 84 -49.84 3.21 -51.53
C ASN A 84 -48.64 4.18 -51.37
N ASN A 85 -47.58 3.85 -52.14
CA ASN A 85 -47.11 4.48 -53.39
C ASN A 85 -46.98 6.00 -53.53
N ASN A 86 -45.78 6.41 -53.97
CA ASN A 86 -45.41 7.22 -55.15
C ASN A 86 -44.24 8.17 -54.78
N ASN A 87 -43.35 8.61 -55.64
CA ASN A 87 -42.84 8.24 -56.96
C ASN A 87 -41.78 9.33 -57.26
N GLN A 88 -40.90 9.05 -58.22
CA GLN A 88 -40.08 9.97 -59.00
C GLN A 88 -38.74 10.47 -58.43
N ASN A 89 -37.69 10.72 -59.22
CA ASN A 89 -37.18 10.30 -60.55
C ASN A 89 -36.01 11.29 -60.86
N ARG A 90 -34.97 10.82 -61.57
CA ARG A 90 -33.87 11.50 -62.31
C ARG A 90 -32.47 11.33 -61.69
N ASN A 91 -31.59 10.52 -62.30
CA ASN A 91 -30.75 10.77 -63.50
C ASN A 91 -29.76 11.94 -63.28
N ASN A 92 -28.46 11.89 -63.56
CA ASN A 92 -27.68 11.02 -64.42
C ASN A 92 -26.16 11.18 -64.14
N ASN A 93 -25.43 10.08 -64.32
CA ASN A 93 -24.09 9.91 -64.91
C ASN A 93 -22.76 10.45 -64.31
N ASN A 94 -21.85 9.47 -64.24
CA ASN A 94 -20.42 9.48 -64.59
C ASN A 94 -19.43 10.16 -63.64
N ASN A 95 -18.25 9.62 -63.33
CA ASN A 95 -17.59 8.35 -63.63
C ASN A 95 -16.37 8.26 -62.69
N GLN A 96 -15.91 7.03 -62.43
CA GLN A 96 -14.56 6.65 -62.00
C GLN A 96 -14.14 6.76 -60.51
N ASN A 97 -14.18 5.58 -59.88
CA ASN A 97 -12.98 4.79 -59.56
C ASN A 97 -12.08 5.28 -58.39
N ARG A 98 -12.31 4.75 -57.17
CA ARG A 98 -11.43 3.76 -56.50
C ARG A 98 -11.71 3.66 -54.99
N ASN A 99 -12.14 2.46 -54.59
CA ASN A 99 -11.81 1.71 -53.36
C ASN A 99 -11.63 2.48 -52.03
N ASN A 100 -12.64 2.36 -51.15
CA ASN A 100 -12.73 1.47 -49.97
C ASN A 100 -12.24 2.15 -48.67
N ASN A 101 -13.15 2.76 -47.90
CA ASN A 101 -13.90 2.14 -46.77
C ASN A 101 -12.97 1.37 -45.83
N ASN A 102 -12.65 1.79 -44.60
CA ASN A 102 -13.43 2.46 -43.56
C ASN A 102 -14.82 1.84 -43.37
N ASN A 103 -14.99 0.99 -42.36
CA ASN A 103 -16.32 0.69 -41.84
C ASN A 103 -16.32 0.57 -40.32
N ASN A 104 -16.89 1.63 -39.75
CA ASN A 104 -17.34 1.80 -38.39
C ASN A 104 -18.66 1.04 -38.23
N GLY A 105 -18.68 0.00 -37.41
CA GLY A 105 -19.82 -0.91 -37.24
C GLY A 105 -20.50 -0.72 -35.89
N ASN A 106 -21.34 0.31 -35.79
CA ASN A 106 -22.29 0.50 -34.70
C ASN A 106 -23.41 -0.55 -34.79
N ARG A 107 -23.57 -1.42 -33.80
CA ARG A 107 -24.68 -2.39 -33.69
C ARG A 107 -25.40 -2.26 -32.35
N ASN A 108 -26.57 -1.62 -32.40
CA ASN A 108 -27.67 -1.84 -31.48
C ASN A 108 -28.06 -3.34 -31.48
N ARG A 109 -28.10 -3.96 -30.30
CA ARG A 109 -28.81 -5.23 -30.09
C ARG A 109 -29.51 -5.22 -28.73
N SER A 110 -30.82 -5.00 -28.82
CA SER A 110 -31.83 -5.32 -27.80
C SER A 110 -32.06 -6.84 -27.77
N GLY A 111 -32.23 -7.42 -26.58
CA GLY A 111 -32.91 -8.71 -26.40
C GLY A 111 -32.28 -9.72 -25.43
N ASN A 112 -32.74 -9.65 -24.18
CA ASN A 112 -33.15 -10.75 -23.29
C ASN A 112 -32.13 -11.64 -22.54
N THR A 113 -32.30 -11.59 -21.20
CA THR A 113 -32.26 -12.67 -20.19
C THR A 113 -30.98 -13.50 -20.03
N ASP A 114 -30.17 -13.11 -19.05
CA ASP A 114 -29.72 -13.98 -17.94
C ASP A 114 -29.34 -13.11 -16.74
N GLY A 115 -30.27 -13.01 -15.80
CA GLY A 115 -30.11 -12.24 -14.57
C GLY A 115 -29.18 -12.94 -13.59
N TYR A 116 -27.88 -12.67 -13.70
CA TYR A 116 -27.04 -12.62 -12.51
C TYR A 116 -27.32 -11.28 -11.85
N GLN A 117 -28.07 -11.30 -10.74
CA GLN A 117 -28.09 -10.17 -9.81
C GLN A 117 -26.65 -9.86 -9.45
N SER A 118 -26.12 -8.78 -10.02
CA SER A 118 -24.91 -8.14 -9.55
C SER A 118 -25.16 -7.72 -8.12
N VAL A 119 -24.73 -8.54 -7.16
CA VAL A 119 -24.63 -8.17 -5.75
C VAL A 119 -23.94 -6.81 -5.73
N SER A 120 -24.62 -5.76 -5.26
CA SER A 120 -23.97 -4.47 -5.08
C SER A 120 -22.78 -4.72 -4.16
N LYS A 121 -21.55 -4.48 -4.65
CA LYS A 121 -20.36 -4.58 -3.82
C LYS A 121 -20.63 -3.83 -2.53
N SER A 122 -20.66 -4.54 -1.41
CA SER A 122 -20.84 -3.87 -0.13
C SER A 122 -19.74 -2.83 0.00
N ARG A 123 -20.13 -1.61 0.38
CA ARG A 123 -19.14 -0.56 0.60
C ARG A 123 -18.48 -0.89 1.93
N ILE A 124 -17.24 -1.38 1.85
CA ILE A 124 -16.37 -1.56 3.01
C ILE A 124 -16.35 -0.22 3.77
N SER A 125 -16.75 -0.22 5.06
CA SER A 125 -16.61 0.95 5.93
C SER A 125 -15.21 1.52 5.78
N ASP A 126 -15.06 2.84 5.81
CA ASP A 126 -13.75 3.50 5.63
C ASP A 126 -12.71 2.97 6.64
N ASP A 127 -13.16 2.51 7.81
CA ASP A 127 -12.33 1.88 8.86
C ASP A 127 -11.69 0.54 8.45
N PHE A 128 -12.25 -0.15 7.46
CA PHE A 128 -11.72 -1.40 6.90
C PHE A 128 -11.10 -1.20 5.51
N GLN A 129 -11.10 0.04 4.98
CA GLN A 129 -10.32 0.35 3.79
C GLN A 129 -8.85 0.42 4.20
N CYS A 130 -8.04 -0.47 3.63
CA CYS A 130 -6.58 -0.40 3.73
C CYS A 130 -6.05 0.76 2.89
N ASN A 131 -6.38 1.99 3.28
CA ASN A 131 -6.06 3.20 2.55
C ASN A 131 -4.54 3.34 2.41
N LEU A 132 -4.09 3.54 1.16
CA LEU A 132 -2.70 3.76 0.76
C LEU A 132 -1.99 4.83 1.60
N PHE A 133 -2.75 5.84 2.02
CA PHE A 133 -2.32 6.99 2.79
C PHE A 133 -3.47 7.38 3.73
N GLU A 134 -3.63 6.68 4.84
CA GLU A 134 -4.14 7.42 6.00
C GLU A 134 -3.14 8.54 6.23
N SER A 135 -3.60 9.78 6.33
CA SER A 135 -2.77 10.83 6.90
C SER A 135 -2.49 10.38 8.32
N VAL A 136 -1.40 9.66 8.52
CA VAL A 136 -0.94 9.23 9.83
C VAL A 136 -0.41 10.53 10.47
N PRO A 137 -1.17 11.23 11.34
CA PRO A 137 -0.69 12.42 12.00
C PRO A 137 0.66 12.12 12.66
N TYR A 138 1.51 13.15 12.75
CA TYR A 138 2.77 13.13 13.51
C TYR A 138 2.69 12.38 14.85
N ASN A 139 1.54 12.47 15.51
CA ASN A 139 1.25 11.80 16.79
C ASN A 139 1.31 10.28 16.72
N ASP A 140 0.98 9.68 15.58
CA ASP A 140 0.90 8.23 15.43
C ASP A 140 2.29 7.61 15.27
N ILE A 141 3.23 8.30 14.60
CA ILE A 141 4.63 7.86 14.55
C ILE A 141 5.22 7.86 15.97
N LEU A 142 4.99 8.92 16.73
CA LEU A 142 5.46 9.00 18.11
C LEU A 142 4.76 7.96 19.00
N SER A 143 3.46 7.73 18.80
CA SER A 143 2.70 6.70 19.50
C SER A 143 3.28 5.31 19.22
N ALA A 144 3.56 4.98 17.95
CA ALA A 144 4.18 3.73 17.54
C ALA A 144 5.59 3.55 18.13
N VAL A 145 6.42 4.61 18.11
CA VAL A 145 7.74 4.60 18.74
C VAL A 145 7.64 4.40 20.26
N ASN A 146 6.68 5.05 20.92
CA ASN A 146 6.45 4.91 22.35
C ASN A 146 5.90 3.52 22.72
N ALA A 147 5.02 2.96 21.89
CA ALA A 147 4.53 1.60 22.03
C ALA A 147 5.67 0.59 21.91
N LEU A 148 6.55 0.74 20.91
CA LEU A 148 7.75 -0.09 20.76
C LEU A 148 8.67 0.03 21.97
N ASN A 149 8.96 1.25 22.44
CA ASN A 149 9.78 1.47 23.62
C ASN A 149 9.19 0.83 24.87
N SER A 150 7.91 1.03 25.12
CA SER A 150 7.22 0.47 26.29
C SER A 150 7.23 -1.05 26.26
N ALA A 151 7.07 -1.62 25.07
CA ALA A 151 7.03 -3.05 24.87
C ALA A 151 8.44 -3.68 25.09
N VAL A 152 9.51 -3.11 24.53
CA VAL A 152 10.87 -3.67 24.68
C VAL A 152 11.51 -3.41 26.06
N THR A 153 11.02 -2.42 26.80
CA THR A 153 11.49 -2.11 28.18
C THR A 153 10.81 -2.96 29.24
N SER A 154 9.85 -3.81 28.88
CA SER A 154 9.25 -4.79 29.79
C SER A 154 10.35 -5.63 30.45
N PRO A 155 10.31 -5.83 31.80
CA PRO A 155 11.28 -6.67 32.50
C PRO A 155 11.39 -8.09 31.94
N ALA A 156 10.32 -8.59 31.29
CA ALA A 156 10.31 -9.88 30.62
C ALA A 156 11.28 -9.94 29.42
N CYS A 157 11.65 -8.80 28.83
CA CYS A 157 12.53 -8.67 27.68
C CYS A 157 14.00 -8.37 28.05
N ALA A 158 14.27 -8.05 29.31
CA ALA A 158 15.59 -7.64 29.81
C ALA A 158 16.57 -8.79 30.13
N GLY A 159 16.12 -10.06 30.10
CA GLY A 159 16.93 -11.22 30.51
C GLY A 159 17.47 -12.06 29.36
N ASP A 160 18.80 -12.07 29.17
CA ASP A 160 19.56 -13.00 28.29
C ASP A 160 19.13 -13.00 26.81
N SER A 161 18.43 -11.96 26.37
CA SER A 161 17.95 -11.85 25.00
C SER A 161 19.11 -11.45 24.08
N LYS A 162 19.28 -12.18 22.97
CA LYS A 162 20.13 -11.75 21.83
C LYS A 162 19.63 -10.46 21.16
N VAL A 163 18.57 -9.87 21.70
CA VAL A 163 17.94 -8.65 21.24
C VAL A 163 18.69 -7.48 21.84
N ASP A 164 19.25 -6.63 20.99
CA ASP A 164 19.88 -5.38 21.41
C ASP A 164 18.81 -4.36 21.83
N VAL A 165 18.25 -4.54 23.04
CA VAL A 165 17.19 -3.69 23.61
C VAL A 165 17.65 -2.23 23.65
N GLN A 166 18.91 -1.98 24.02
CA GLN A 166 19.46 -0.62 24.06
C GLN A 166 19.59 -0.03 22.65
N GLY A 167 20.00 -0.83 21.67
CA GLY A 167 19.99 -0.44 20.26
C GLY A 167 18.59 -0.06 19.77
N ILE A 168 17.56 -0.84 20.11
CA ILE A 168 16.17 -0.53 19.76
C ILE A 168 15.72 0.79 20.41
N ILE A 169 15.98 1.01 21.70
CA ILE A 169 15.65 2.26 22.40
C ILE A 169 16.36 3.46 21.77
N ASN A 170 17.65 3.32 21.47
CA ASN A 170 18.44 4.39 20.84
C ASN A 170 17.93 4.71 19.44
N ASN A 171 17.58 3.69 18.65
CA ASN A 171 17.00 3.88 17.32
C ASN A 171 15.61 4.50 17.38
N ASN A 172 14.76 4.06 18.31
CA ASN A 172 13.44 4.65 18.55
C ASN A 172 13.56 6.14 18.89
N LYS A 173 14.51 6.50 19.75
CA LYS A 173 14.82 7.90 20.04
C LYS A 173 15.28 8.66 18.80
N ALA A 174 16.17 8.08 17.99
CA ALA A 174 16.64 8.70 16.75
C ALA A 174 15.49 8.94 15.74
N VAL A 175 14.53 8.03 15.64
CA VAL A 175 13.30 8.23 14.85
C VAL A 175 12.49 9.39 15.42
N ALA A 176 12.19 9.38 16.72
CA ALA A 176 11.37 10.42 17.35
C ALA A 176 11.99 11.82 17.23
N ASP A 177 13.29 11.95 17.50
CA ASP A 177 14.03 13.20 17.41
C ASP A 177 14.05 13.73 15.96
N ALA A 178 14.34 12.86 14.98
CA ALA A 178 14.34 13.24 13.57
C ALA A 178 12.95 13.65 13.07
N VAL A 179 11.90 12.93 13.45
CA VAL A 179 10.51 13.25 13.08
C VAL A 179 10.07 14.58 13.71
N LYS A 180 10.47 14.85 14.96
CA LYS A 180 10.24 16.14 15.63
C LYS A 180 10.93 17.30 14.90
N ASP A 181 12.17 17.12 14.48
CA ASP A 181 12.91 18.13 13.73
C ASP A 181 12.30 18.38 12.33
N LEU A 182 11.73 17.34 11.72
CA LEU A 182 11.12 17.42 10.39
C LEU A 182 9.73 18.06 10.38
N ARG A 183 9.04 18.07 11.52
CA ARG A 183 7.66 18.60 11.66
C ARG A 183 7.52 20.03 11.16
N GLY A 184 8.48 20.90 11.51
CA GLY A 184 8.45 22.31 11.13
C GLY A 184 8.41 22.55 9.61
N TYR A 185 9.08 21.68 8.84
CA TYR A 185 9.13 21.75 7.38
C TYR A 185 7.87 21.20 6.70
N VAL A 186 7.20 20.24 7.32
CA VAL A 186 5.93 19.69 6.81
C VAL A 186 4.76 20.64 7.09
N GLU A 187 4.73 21.24 8.28
CA GLU A 187 3.71 22.22 8.63
C GLU A 187 3.90 23.54 7.87
N ASN A 188 5.14 23.87 7.45
CA ASN A 188 5.46 25.10 6.72
C ASN A 188 6.37 24.82 5.51
N PRO A 189 5.84 24.27 4.41
CA PRO A 189 6.65 23.90 3.24
C PRO A 189 7.40 25.08 2.60
N ASP A 190 6.90 26.31 2.78
CA ASP A 190 7.53 27.53 2.26
C ASP A 190 8.86 27.89 2.95
N THR A 191 9.17 27.28 4.10
CA THR A 191 10.45 27.49 4.80
C THR A 191 11.56 26.59 4.28
N ILE A 192 11.28 25.71 3.32
CA ILE A 192 12.28 24.81 2.73
C ILE A 192 13.17 25.59 1.76
N GLN A 193 14.32 26.02 2.24
CA GLN A 193 15.34 26.70 1.44
C GLN A 193 16.37 25.70 0.90
N PRO A 194 17.10 26.02 -0.19
CA PRO A 194 18.20 25.16 -0.68
C PRO A 194 19.26 24.85 0.39
N GLU A 195 19.44 25.76 1.34
CA GLU A 195 20.39 25.66 2.45
C GLU A 195 19.97 24.59 3.47
N THR A 196 18.67 24.46 3.75
CA THR A 196 18.12 23.50 4.72
C THR A 196 17.87 22.12 4.11
N ALA A 197 17.97 22.00 2.78
CA ALA A 197 17.73 20.73 2.07
C ALA A 197 18.68 19.61 2.53
N ALA A 198 19.95 19.95 2.80
CA ALA A 198 20.94 18.99 3.31
C ALA A 198 20.57 18.49 4.72
N ASP A 199 20.12 19.39 5.59
CA ASP A 199 19.70 19.06 6.96
C ASP A 199 18.44 18.20 6.95
N ILE A 200 17.43 18.55 6.16
CA ILE A 200 16.22 17.76 5.97
C ILE A 200 16.58 16.34 5.51
N SER A 201 17.44 16.23 4.50
CA SER A 201 17.88 14.92 4.01
C SER A 201 18.62 14.11 5.06
N ASN A 202 19.50 14.74 5.84
CA ASN A 202 20.25 14.07 6.91
C ASN A 202 19.32 13.56 8.02
N ARG A 203 18.33 14.35 8.44
CA ARG A 203 17.34 13.94 9.46
C ARG A 203 16.50 12.78 8.97
N VAL A 204 16.05 12.82 7.72
CA VAL A 204 15.32 11.73 7.10
C VAL A 204 16.18 10.46 7.00
N ASP A 205 17.43 10.58 6.58
CA ASP A 205 18.35 9.43 6.50
C ASP A 205 18.61 8.82 7.89
N ILE A 206 18.72 9.63 8.96
CA ILE A 206 18.83 9.17 10.35
C ILE A 206 17.59 8.37 10.75
N ALA A 207 16.40 8.92 10.52
CA ALA A 207 15.14 8.26 10.87
C ALA A 207 14.99 6.92 10.12
N ILE A 208 15.31 6.90 8.83
CA ILE A 208 15.27 5.71 7.98
C ILE A 208 16.24 4.65 8.46
N ARG A 209 17.51 5.01 8.74
CA ARG A 209 18.51 4.04 9.22
C ARG A 209 18.12 3.46 10.57
N ALA A 210 17.60 4.29 11.46
CA ALA A 210 17.10 3.86 12.76
C ALA A 210 15.92 2.89 12.61
N ALA A 211 14.92 3.23 11.80
CA ALA A 211 13.79 2.34 11.48
C ALA A 211 14.24 1.02 10.83
N THR A 212 15.22 1.08 9.93
CA THR A 212 15.84 -0.11 9.31
C THR A 212 16.50 -0.98 10.36
N SER A 213 17.27 -0.38 11.27
CA SER A 213 17.95 -1.10 12.33
C SER A 213 16.96 -1.75 13.28
N ILE A 214 15.86 -1.09 13.64
CA ILE A 214 14.76 -1.67 14.44
C ILE A 214 14.20 -2.90 13.72
N ALA A 215 13.81 -2.75 12.46
CA ALA A 215 13.26 -3.85 11.66
C ALA A 215 14.23 -5.03 11.55
N ASN A 216 15.53 -4.78 11.35
CA ASN A 216 16.56 -5.81 11.28
C ASN A 216 16.79 -6.49 12.63
N SER A 217 16.81 -5.74 13.74
CA SER A 217 16.94 -6.30 15.09
C SER A 217 15.81 -7.28 15.39
N PHE A 218 14.58 -6.95 15.00
CA PHE A 218 13.44 -7.86 15.12
C PHE A 218 13.51 -9.03 14.12
N ALA A 219 13.93 -8.81 12.88
CA ALA A 219 14.02 -9.89 11.88
C ALA A 219 15.09 -10.95 12.21
N GLN A 220 16.23 -10.52 12.75
CA GLN A 220 17.40 -11.39 13.00
C GLN A 220 17.38 -12.10 14.34
N THR A 221 16.53 -11.69 15.27
CA THR A 221 16.46 -12.31 16.59
C THR A 221 15.39 -13.38 16.61
N ASP A 222 15.63 -14.49 17.33
CA ASP A 222 14.55 -15.39 17.72
C ASP A 222 13.65 -14.61 18.65
N LEU A 223 12.53 -14.17 18.05
CA LEU A 223 11.75 -12.99 18.39
C LEU A 223 11.10 -13.13 19.75
N LEU A 224 11.91 -12.91 20.77
CA LEU A 224 11.49 -12.81 22.16
C LEU A 224 11.29 -14.21 22.77
N ARG A 225 11.99 -14.42 23.89
CA ARG A 225 11.72 -15.51 24.81
C ARG A 225 10.21 -15.57 25.10
N LYS A 226 9.67 -16.76 25.40
CA LYS A 226 8.22 -16.94 25.65
C LYS A 226 7.67 -15.88 26.62
N GLU A 227 8.46 -15.52 27.62
CA GLU A 227 8.14 -14.51 28.64
C GLU A 227 8.00 -13.09 28.05
N CYS A 228 8.90 -12.68 27.15
CA CYS A 228 8.83 -11.37 26.51
C CYS A 228 7.70 -11.33 25.46
N ARG A 229 7.41 -12.45 24.76
CA ARG A 229 6.22 -12.58 23.88
C ARG A 229 4.91 -12.50 24.64
N GLU A 230 4.82 -13.08 25.82
CA GLU A 230 3.60 -13.00 26.64
C GLU A 230 3.36 -11.57 27.15
N SER A 231 4.41 -10.76 27.27
CA SER A 231 4.30 -9.35 27.64
C SER A 231 4.10 -8.37 26.47
N MET A 232 4.35 -8.81 25.23
CA MET A 232 4.23 -7.99 24.02
C MET A 232 3.33 -8.68 23.00
N SER A 233 2.20 -8.08 22.65
CA SER A 233 1.43 -8.55 21.49
C SER A 233 2.32 -8.44 20.25
N ALA A 234 2.64 -9.57 19.62
CA ALA A 234 3.45 -9.59 18.40
C ALA A 234 2.81 -8.73 17.29
N GLY A 235 1.47 -8.60 17.30
CA GLY A 235 0.72 -7.67 16.47
C GLY A 235 1.08 -6.20 16.74
N GLN A 236 1.23 -5.79 18.00
CA GLN A 236 1.62 -4.42 18.37
C GLN A 236 3.02 -4.03 17.87
N ILE A 237 3.98 -4.96 17.88
CA ILE A 237 5.32 -4.69 17.35
C ILE A 237 5.28 -4.52 15.84
N ALA A 238 4.63 -5.45 15.13
CA ALA A 238 4.54 -5.42 13.68
C ALA A 238 3.80 -4.18 13.17
N THR A 239 2.67 -3.84 13.81
CA THR A 239 1.91 -2.62 13.52
C THR A 239 2.74 -1.38 13.80
N SER A 240 3.39 -1.27 14.96
CA SER A 240 4.20 -0.10 15.30
C SER A 240 5.40 0.10 14.36
N ILE A 241 6.11 -0.97 13.98
CA ILE A 241 7.20 -0.87 12.99
C ILE A 241 6.65 -0.37 11.65
N ASN A 242 5.51 -0.93 11.24
CA ASN A 242 4.87 -0.53 10.00
C ASN A 242 4.37 0.94 10.04
N ASP A 243 3.82 1.40 11.16
CA ASP A 243 3.33 2.76 11.33
C ASP A 243 4.49 3.77 11.31
N VAL A 244 5.64 3.41 11.90
CA VAL A 244 6.89 4.17 11.74
C VAL A 244 7.31 4.24 10.27
N ILE A 245 7.30 3.11 9.54
CA ILE A 245 7.70 3.08 8.13
C ILE A 245 6.76 3.93 7.26
N ASN A 246 5.45 3.76 7.45
CA ASN A 246 4.44 4.49 6.70
C ASN A 246 4.47 5.98 7.03
N GLY A 247 4.58 6.33 8.30
CA GLY A 247 4.71 7.72 8.72
C GLY A 247 6.00 8.38 8.26
N LEU A 248 7.11 7.65 8.12
CA LEU A 248 8.38 8.19 7.58
C LEU A 248 8.36 8.38 6.04
N THR A 249 7.42 7.77 5.34
CA THR A 249 7.38 7.78 3.88
C THR A 249 7.21 9.16 3.25
N PRO A 250 6.28 10.03 3.71
CA PRO A 250 6.16 11.39 3.19
C PRO A 250 7.45 12.19 3.34
N TYR A 251 8.14 12.03 4.49
CA TYR A 251 9.42 12.68 4.75
C TYR A 251 10.53 12.15 3.85
N ALA A 252 10.57 10.84 3.61
CA ALA A 252 11.48 10.22 2.65
C ALA A 252 11.29 10.80 1.26
N LEU A 253 10.04 10.88 0.78
CA LEU A 253 9.70 11.45 -0.51
C LEU A 253 10.13 12.92 -0.60
N MET A 254 9.87 13.70 0.45
CA MET A 254 10.31 15.09 0.56
C MET A 254 11.85 15.17 0.44
N ALA A 255 12.62 14.41 1.21
CA ALA A 255 14.08 14.43 1.14
C ALA A 255 14.62 14.03 -0.25
N ALA A 256 14.01 13.03 -0.90
CA ALA A 256 14.41 12.57 -2.23
C ALA A 256 14.15 13.62 -3.34
N THR A 257 13.15 14.49 -3.16
CA THR A 257 12.92 15.62 -4.08
C THR A 257 13.82 16.82 -3.76
N LEU A 258 14.19 16.99 -2.49
CA LEU A 258 14.99 18.12 -2.02
C LEU A 258 16.49 17.98 -2.27
N THR A 259 17.02 16.76 -2.33
CA THR A 259 18.46 16.54 -2.53
C THR A 259 18.73 15.57 -3.67
N THR A 260 19.73 15.87 -4.48
CA THR A 260 20.24 14.97 -5.53
C THR A 260 20.95 13.72 -4.99
N GLY A 261 20.95 13.50 -3.66
CA GLY A 261 21.79 12.52 -2.96
C GLY A 261 21.20 11.97 -1.65
N GLY A 262 19.88 11.96 -1.47
CA GLY A 262 19.24 11.25 -0.35
C GLY A 262 19.44 9.73 -0.46
N ALA A 263 20.63 9.27 -0.06
CA ALA A 263 21.10 7.92 -0.31
C ALA A 263 20.34 6.86 0.49
N ALA A 264 19.73 7.21 1.63
CA ALA A 264 18.85 6.31 2.38
C ALA A 264 17.36 6.54 2.07
N ALA A 265 16.95 7.77 1.80
CA ALA A 265 15.59 8.11 1.35
C ALA A 265 15.16 7.33 0.10
N VAL A 266 16.04 7.23 -0.91
CA VAL A 266 15.72 6.54 -2.17
C VAL A 266 15.47 5.03 -1.96
N PRO A 267 16.38 4.23 -1.38
CA PRO A 267 16.13 2.82 -1.08
C PRO A 267 14.94 2.58 -0.14
N PHE A 268 14.67 3.52 0.77
CA PHE A 268 13.53 3.44 1.68
C PHE A 268 12.19 3.66 0.96
N ILE A 269 12.08 4.68 0.10
CA ILE A 269 10.90 4.92 -0.73
C ILE A 269 10.65 3.73 -1.65
N VAL A 270 11.71 3.24 -2.29
CA VAL A 270 11.68 2.08 -3.19
C VAL A 270 11.41 0.79 -2.40
N GLY A 271 11.58 0.80 -1.07
CA GLY A 271 11.18 -0.28 -0.21
C GLY A 271 12.17 -1.44 -0.13
N GLY A 272 13.46 -1.23 -0.42
CA GLY A 272 14.42 -2.34 -0.56
C GLY A 272 14.81 -3.01 0.76
N SER A 273 15.16 -2.24 1.80
CA SER A 273 15.72 -2.81 3.05
C SER A 273 14.72 -2.87 4.19
N VAL A 274 13.91 -1.83 4.36
CA VAL A 274 13.05 -1.68 5.54
C VAL A 274 11.78 -2.49 5.42
N ILE A 275 11.19 -2.52 4.22
CA ILE A 275 10.10 -3.45 3.91
C ILE A 275 10.61 -4.86 4.14
N THR A 276 11.74 -5.26 3.55
CA THR A 276 12.32 -6.60 3.73
C THR A 276 12.51 -6.99 5.20
N GLY A 277 13.00 -6.09 6.06
CA GLY A 277 13.10 -6.34 7.50
C GLY A 277 11.74 -6.47 8.21
N ALA A 278 10.77 -5.60 7.89
CA ALA A 278 9.42 -5.66 8.44
C ALA A 278 8.67 -6.92 7.97
N VAL A 279 8.81 -7.25 6.69
CA VAL A 279 8.32 -8.44 6.01
C VAL A 279 8.89 -9.71 6.61
N SER A 280 10.20 -9.77 6.83
CA SER A 280 10.85 -10.92 7.44
C SER A 280 10.38 -11.11 8.89
N SER A 281 10.25 -10.01 9.64
CA SER A 281 9.68 -10.01 10.99
C SER A 281 8.23 -10.49 11.02
N MET A 282 7.38 -9.97 10.12
CA MET A 282 5.99 -10.42 9.94
C MET A 282 5.93 -11.90 9.57
N THR A 283 6.75 -12.35 8.62
CA THR A 283 6.80 -13.76 8.18
C THR A 283 7.14 -14.67 9.35
N LYS A 284 8.15 -14.32 10.15
CA LYS A 284 8.54 -15.08 11.35
C LYS A 284 7.44 -15.09 12.42
N ILE A 285 6.82 -13.94 12.69
CA ILE A 285 5.68 -13.82 13.62
C ILE A 285 4.52 -14.70 13.15
N ILE A 286 4.23 -14.68 11.85
CA ILE A 286 3.17 -15.46 11.23
C ILE A 286 3.48 -16.96 11.38
N GLU A 287 4.67 -17.40 10.96
CA GLU A 287 5.09 -18.80 11.04
C GLU A 287 5.02 -19.33 12.48
N GLU A 288 5.47 -18.55 13.47
CA GLU A 288 5.48 -18.94 14.88
C GLU A 288 4.10 -18.90 15.55
N ASN A 289 3.21 -17.96 15.17
CA ASN A 289 1.90 -17.77 15.81
C ASN A 289 0.71 -18.40 15.08
N THR A 290 0.91 -19.03 13.92
CA THR A 290 -0.14 -19.76 13.18
C THR A 290 -0.78 -20.93 13.93
N VAL A 291 -0.30 -21.27 15.13
CA VAL A 291 -0.75 -22.43 15.91
C VAL A 291 -1.93 -22.10 16.85
N LYS A 292 -2.21 -20.82 17.16
CA LYS A 292 -3.22 -20.40 18.16
C LYS A 292 -4.24 -19.38 17.63
N ILE A 293 -5.00 -19.77 16.60
CA ILE A 293 -6.05 -18.89 16.02
C ILE A 293 -7.21 -18.60 16.99
N ASP A 294 -7.30 -19.36 18.08
CA ASP A 294 -8.24 -19.18 19.19
C ASP A 294 -7.95 -17.92 20.02
N GLN A 295 -6.75 -17.36 19.94
CA GLN A 295 -6.40 -16.10 20.60
C GLN A 295 -6.86 -14.88 19.78
N ALA A 296 -7.59 -13.96 20.42
CA ALA A 296 -8.11 -12.75 19.77
C ALA A 296 -6.99 -11.88 19.17
N ASP A 297 -5.86 -11.75 19.86
CA ASP A 297 -4.70 -10.99 19.39
C ASP A 297 -4.10 -11.55 18.10
N VAL A 298 -4.06 -12.87 17.96
CA VAL A 298 -3.54 -13.54 16.75
C VAL A 298 -4.48 -13.27 15.57
N ARG A 299 -5.80 -13.33 15.78
CA ARG A 299 -6.78 -13.04 14.72
C ARG A 299 -6.71 -11.59 14.26
N ARG A 300 -6.60 -10.66 15.21
CA ARG A 300 -6.43 -9.24 14.93
C ARG A 300 -5.15 -8.99 14.14
N ALA A 301 -4.03 -9.58 14.58
CA ALA A 301 -2.75 -9.46 13.89
C ALA A 301 -2.79 -10.00 12.45
N ILE A 302 -3.54 -11.08 12.16
CA ILE A 302 -3.69 -11.59 10.78
C ILE A 302 -4.36 -10.56 9.88
N VAL A 303 -5.45 -9.94 10.34
CA VAL A 303 -6.18 -8.91 9.56
C VAL A 303 -5.31 -7.67 9.38
N GLU A 304 -4.68 -7.19 10.44
CA GLU A 304 -3.78 -6.03 10.40
C GLU A 304 -2.59 -6.29 9.48
N ASN A 305 -1.88 -7.41 9.61
CA ASN A 305 -0.74 -7.76 8.75
C ASN A 305 -1.16 -7.90 7.28
N THR A 306 -2.34 -8.47 7.01
CA THR A 306 -2.87 -8.56 5.64
C THR A 306 -3.15 -7.18 5.08
N CYS A 307 -3.73 -6.29 5.90
CA CYS A 307 -3.96 -4.91 5.52
C CYS A 307 -2.65 -4.16 5.22
N GLN A 308 -1.62 -4.36 6.03
CA GLN A 308 -0.31 -3.76 5.81
C GLN A 308 0.36 -4.27 4.54
N PHE A 309 0.30 -5.58 4.27
CA PHE A 309 0.76 -6.13 3.00
C PHE A 309 0.06 -5.47 1.81
N ILE A 310 -1.26 -5.29 1.90
CA ILE A 310 -2.06 -4.65 0.85
C ILE A 310 -1.62 -3.20 0.63
N ARG A 311 -1.49 -2.39 1.69
CA ARG A 311 -1.01 -1.00 1.61
C ARG A 311 0.37 -0.95 0.96
N LEU A 312 1.24 -1.89 1.33
CA LEU A 312 2.60 -1.99 0.84
C LEU A 312 2.66 -2.34 -0.65
N ASP A 313 1.90 -3.35 -1.10
CA ASP A 313 1.81 -3.74 -2.51
C ASP A 313 1.17 -2.63 -3.36
N GLN A 314 0.13 -1.97 -2.86
CA GLN A 314 -0.49 -0.83 -3.53
C GLN A 314 0.48 0.33 -3.70
N LYS A 315 1.23 0.66 -2.65
CA LYS A 315 2.25 1.71 -2.68
C LYS A 315 3.37 1.36 -3.65
N TYR A 316 3.82 0.11 -3.66
CA TYR A 316 4.79 -0.37 -4.63
C TYR A 316 4.28 -0.22 -6.07
N LYS A 317 3.06 -0.71 -6.35
CA LYS A 317 2.40 -0.54 -7.66
C LYS A 317 2.20 0.93 -8.03
N PHE A 318 1.84 1.78 -7.07
CA PHE A 318 1.72 3.22 -7.26
C PHE A 318 3.08 3.83 -7.62
N LEU A 319 4.14 3.55 -6.88
CA LEU A 319 5.48 4.09 -7.16
C LEU A 319 5.99 3.69 -8.55
N ILE A 320 5.62 2.50 -9.04
CA ILE A 320 5.95 2.05 -10.39
C ILE A 320 5.06 2.71 -11.46
N LYS A 321 3.73 2.62 -11.34
CA LYS A 321 2.78 3.10 -12.35
C LYS A 321 2.71 4.64 -12.39
N SER A 322 2.63 5.26 -11.22
CA SER A 322 2.56 6.71 -11.06
C SER A 322 3.83 7.40 -11.58
N ARG A 323 5.01 6.76 -11.53
CA ARG A 323 6.23 7.37 -12.07
C ARG A 323 6.10 7.63 -13.58
N GLN A 324 5.64 6.65 -14.35
CA GLN A 324 5.51 6.81 -15.80
C GLN A 324 4.40 7.81 -16.17
N GLU A 325 3.28 7.76 -15.47
CA GLU A 325 2.15 8.66 -15.70
C GLU A 325 2.44 10.10 -15.23
N GLN A 326 3.08 10.29 -14.07
CA GLN A 326 3.43 11.62 -13.55
C GLN A 326 4.53 12.28 -14.39
N ILE A 327 5.56 11.55 -14.82
CA ILE A 327 6.57 12.10 -15.74
C ILE A 327 5.91 12.53 -17.05
N SER A 328 5.04 11.68 -17.62
CA SER A 328 4.29 12.01 -18.83
C SER A 328 3.40 13.25 -18.66
N LYS A 329 2.68 13.34 -17.54
CA LYS A 329 1.79 14.47 -17.23
C LYS A 329 2.56 15.76 -16.98
N ILE A 330 3.62 15.74 -16.18
CA ILE A 330 4.49 16.90 -15.94
C ILE A 330 5.09 17.39 -17.26
N THR A 331 5.57 16.47 -18.10
CA THR A 331 6.13 16.79 -19.42
C THR A 331 5.06 17.41 -20.33
N THR A 332 3.84 16.87 -20.30
CA THR A 332 2.70 17.36 -21.09
C THR A 332 2.28 18.77 -20.65
N ASP A 333 2.12 19.00 -19.35
CA ASP A 333 1.72 20.29 -18.78
C ASP A 333 2.79 21.37 -19.02
N LEU A 334 4.07 20.99 -18.93
CA LEU A 334 5.19 21.87 -19.24
C LEU A 334 5.21 22.24 -20.73
N THR A 335 5.04 21.26 -21.61
CA THR A 335 4.98 21.46 -23.06
C THR A 335 3.78 22.32 -23.46
N ALA A 336 2.62 22.09 -22.83
CA ALA A 336 1.42 22.90 -23.05
C ALA A 336 1.62 24.34 -22.58
N SER A 337 2.26 24.54 -21.42
CA SER A 337 2.57 25.87 -20.89
C SER A 337 3.59 26.61 -21.77
N GLN A 338 4.60 25.91 -22.29
CA GLN A 338 5.56 26.46 -23.27
C GLN A 338 4.89 26.84 -24.60
N ARG A 339 3.95 26.02 -25.11
CA ARG A 339 3.19 26.33 -26.33
C ARG A 339 2.26 27.54 -26.17
N LEU A 340 1.58 27.64 -25.03
CA LEU A 340 0.75 28.81 -24.71
C LEU A 340 1.59 30.08 -24.56
N PHE A 341 2.83 29.94 -24.09
CA PHE A 341 3.77 31.03 -23.97
C PHE A 341 4.35 31.45 -25.33
N SER A 342 4.74 30.50 -26.20
CA SER A 342 5.21 30.79 -27.56
C SER A 342 4.14 31.42 -28.44
N ALA A 343 2.87 31.03 -28.29
CA ALA A 343 1.74 31.64 -28.97
C ALA A 343 1.42 33.08 -28.52
N LYS A 344 1.89 33.50 -27.33
CA LYS A 344 1.80 34.89 -26.87
C LYS A 344 2.99 35.75 -27.29
N ILE A 345 4.15 35.12 -27.52
CA ILE A 345 5.36 35.78 -28.04
C ILE A 345 5.14 36.24 -29.48
N SER A 346 4.42 35.47 -30.31
CA SER A 346 4.10 35.86 -31.69
C SER A 346 3.28 37.15 -31.83
N GLY A 347 2.77 37.72 -30.72
CA GLY A 347 2.11 39.03 -30.67
C GLY A 347 3.02 40.22 -30.32
N LEU A 348 4.32 40.01 -30.04
CA LEU A 348 5.26 41.10 -29.75
C LEU A 348 5.78 41.77 -31.04
N SER A 349 6.20 43.03 -30.95
CA SER A 349 6.83 43.74 -32.07
C SER A 349 8.10 43.01 -32.57
N GLY A 350 8.40 43.10 -33.87
CA GLY A 350 9.48 42.31 -34.51
C GLY A 350 10.87 42.46 -33.86
N GLY A 351 11.18 43.62 -33.28
CA GLY A 351 12.42 43.85 -32.53
C GLY A 351 12.46 43.07 -31.20
N SER A 352 11.36 43.04 -30.46
CA SER A 352 11.22 42.25 -29.22
C SER A 352 11.32 40.76 -29.47
N ASN A 353 10.73 40.26 -30.57
CA ASN A 353 10.80 38.83 -30.92
C ASN A 353 12.24 38.36 -31.10
N SER A 354 13.07 39.12 -31.83
CA SER A 354 14.48 38.74 -32.02
C SER A 354 15.28 38.68 -30.71
N LEU A 355 15.00 39.57 -29.75
CA LEU A 355 15.65 39.58 -28.44
C LEU A 355 15.14 38.46 -27.54
N VAL A 356 13.85 38.11 -27.62
CA VAL A 356 13.25 36.99 -26.91
C VAL A 356 13.77 35.65 -27.45
N ASP A 357 13.85 35.48 -28.78
CA ASP A 357 14.42 34.29 -29.41
C ASP A 357 15.89 34.12 -29.04
N ARG A 358 16.65 35.21 -29.05
CA ARG A 358 18.03 35.23 -28.58
C ARG A 358 18.12 34.85 -27.10
N LYS A 359 17.26 35.38 -26.24
CA LYS A 359 17.21 35.01 -24.82
C LYS A 359 16.92 33.52 -24.63
N ASN A 360 15.93 32.98 -25.35
CA ASN A 360 15.57 31.56 -25.28
C ASN A 360 16.73 30.66 -25.73
N ALA A 361 17.45 31.05 -26.80
CA ALA A 361 18.63 30.33 -27.25
C ALA A 361 19.78 30.38 -26.23
N ILE A 362 20.00 31.55 -25.59
CA ILE A 362 20.99 31.69 -24.51
C ILE A 362 20.60 30.84 -23.29
N ASP A 363 19.33 30.86 -22.88
CA ASP A 363 18.83 30.08 -21.72
C ASP A 363 18.90 28.57 -21.98
N ALA A 364 18.58 28.13 -23.20
CA ALA A 364 18.77 26.73 -23.62
C ALA A 364 20.24 26.31 -23.54
N ALA A 365 21.16 27.12 -24.08
CA ALA A 365 22.59 26.85 -24.01
C ALA A 365 23.12 26.92 -22.56
N ALA A 366 22.59 27.81 -21.72
CA ALA A 366 22.92 27.89 -20.30
C ALA A 366 22.56 26.59 -19.57
N ASN A 367 21.37 26.05 -19.85
CA ASN A 367 20.90 24.79 -19.28
C ASN A 367 21.75 23.61 -19.75
N GLU A 368 22.11 23.57 -21.04
CA GLU A 368 23.00 22.55 -21.60
C GLU A 368 24.39 22.61 -20.95
N ILE A 369 25.03 23.79 -20.91
CA ILE A 369 26.34 23.99 -20.29
C ILE A 369 26.31 23.63 -18.80
N ASN A 370 25.28 24.05 -18.06
CA ASN A 370 25.15 23.71 -16.64
C ASN A 370 24.98 22.21 -16.42
N THR A 371 24.20 21.54 -17.27
CA THR A 371 23.98 20.09 -17.18
C THR A 371 25.26 19.34 -17.49
N THR A 372 25.93 19.67 -18.59
CA THR A 372 27.19 19.07 -19.04
C THR A 372 28.29 19.25 -17.99
N ILE A 373 28.52 20.47 -17.49
CA ILE A 373 29.52 20.73 -16.44
C ILE A 373 29.17 19.99 -15.14
N SER A 374 27.90 19.95 -14.75
CA SER A 374 27.49 19.28 -13.50
C SER A 374 27.68 17.77 -13.57
N ALA A 375 27.38 17.15 -14.71
CA ALA A 375 27.63 15.73 -14.95
C ALA A 375 29.14 15.42 -14.95
N ALA A 376 29.95 16.29 -15.55
CA ALA A 376 31.40 16.17 -15.65
C ALA A 376 32.15 16.45 -14.32
N ARG A 377 31.52 17.18 -13.38
CA ARG A 377 32.18 17.66 -12.15
C ARG A 377 32.66 16.55 -11.22
N SER A 378 31.90 15.47 -11.05
CA SER A 378 32.31 14.37 -10.17
C SER A 378 33.64 13.74 -10.60
N GLN A 379 33.83 13.55 -11.91
CA GLN A 379 35.06 12.99 -12.48
C GLN A 379 36.25 13.95 -12.35
N LEU A 380 36.00 15.25 -12.52
CA LEU A 380 37.00 16.28 -12.27
C LEU A 380 37.47 16.29 -10.81
N GLU A 381 36.53 16.24 -9.84
CA GLU A 381 36.88 16.21 -8.42
C GLU A 381 37.64 14.94 -8.02
N MET A 382 37.27 13.77 -8.56
CA MET A 382 38.05 12.54 -8.34
C MET A 382 39.48 12.69 -8.87
N SER A 383 39.65 13.30 -10.04
CA SER A 383 40.96 13.54 -10.64
C SER A 383 41.80 14.52 -9.83
N LYS A 384 41.19 15.61 -9.33
CA LYS A 384 41.83 16.57 -8.41
C LYS A 384 42.21 15.89 -7.10
N GLN A 385 41.30 15.13 -6.49
CA GLN A 385 41.56 14.41 -5.24
C GLN A 385 42.73 13.43 -5.41
N PHE A 386 42.76 12.67 -6.50
CA PHE A 386 43.89 11.79 -6.81
C PHE A 386 45.21 12.57 -6.89
N VAL A 387 45.26 13.67 -7.66
CA VAL A 387 46.47 14.49 -7.82
C VAL A 387 46.90 15.18 -6.53
N THR A 388 45.98 15.53 -5.64
CA THR A 388 46.29 16.13 -4.32
C THR A 388 46.69 15.11 -3.26
N SER A 389 46.16 13.89 -3.33
CA SER A 389 46.42 12.82 -2.35
C SER A 389 47.74 12.10 -2.57
N THR A 390 48.39 12.32 -3.72
CA THR A 390 49.68 11.72 -4.04
C THR A 390 50.74 12.79 -4.27
N THR A 391 51.97 12.53 -3.80
CA THR A 391 53.15 13.37 -4.07
C THR A 391 54.03 12.79 -5.17
N ASP A 392 53.71 11.60 -5.68
CA ASP A 392 54.49 10.87 -6.68
C ASP A 392 54.37 11.53 -8.07
N PRO A 393 55.44 12.16 -8.59
CA PRO A 393 55.40 12.88 -9.86
C PRO A 393 55.08 11.96 -11.05
N LEU A 394 55.47 10.69 -11.00
CA LEU A 394 55.18 9.73 -12.06
C LEU A 394 53.67 9.46 -12.16
N LYS A 395 52.99 9.27 -11.03
CA LYS A 395 51.54 9.03 -10.98
C LYS A 395 50.74 10.23 -11.45
N ILE A 396 51.14 11.43 -11.02
CA ILE A 396 50.51 12.69 -11.43
C ILE A 396 50.73 12.94 -12.94
N CYS A 397 51.94 12.66 -13.43
CA CYS A 397 52.27 12.74 -14.85
C CYS A 397 51.42 11.77 -15.68
N SER A 398 51.33 10.50 -15.27
CA SER A 398 50.53 9.47 -15.94
C SER A 398 49.05 9.87 -16.03
N MET A 399 48.50 10.39 -14.93
CA MET A 399 47.13 10.93 -14.92
C MET A 399 46.98 12.08 -15.92
N GLY A 400 47.91 13.05 -15.94
CA GLY A 400 47.86 14.15 -16.90
C GLY A 400 47.91 13.69 -18.36
N VAL A 401 48.77 12.72 -18.68
CA VAL A 401 48.82 12.10 -20.01
C VAL A 401 47.48 11.48 -20.37
N GLN A 402 46.86 10.74 -19.45
CA GLN A 402 45.55 10.15 -19.66
C GLN A 402 44.48 11.23 -19.92
N LEU A 403 44.48 12.31 -19.14
CA LEU A 403 43.57 13.44 -19.34
C LEU A 403 43.77 14.14 -20.69
N ALA A 404 45.01 14.28 -21.13
CA ALA A 404 45.33 14.82 -22.45
C ALA A 404 44.87 13.91 -23.59
N VAL A 405 44.84 12.58 -23.39
CA VAL A 405 44.22 11.65 -24.36
C VAL A 405 42.70 11.78 -24.36
N MET A 406 42.09 11.94 -23.17
CA MET A 406 40.64 12.06 -23.02
C MET A 406 40.06 13.25 -23.80
N THR A 407 40.82 14.32 -24.04
CA THR A 407 40.34 15.47 -24.83
C THR A 407 39.92 15.10 -26.26
N LYS A 408 40.47 14.00 -26.81
CA LYS A 408 40.13 13.49 -28.15
C LYS A 408 38.81 12.72 -28.15
N ASP A 409 38.39 12.20 -27.01
CA ASP A 409 37.08 11.59 -26.83
C ASP A 409 36.06 12.69 -26.54
N LYS A 410 35.11 12.88 -27.48
CA LYS A 410 34.03 13.88 -27.38
C LYS A 410 33.15 13.69 -26.14
N ASN A 411 33.08 12.48 -25.61
CA ASN A 411 32.24 12.15 -24.47
C ASN A 411 32.98 12.23 -23.13
N SER A 412 34.29 12.51 -23.14
CA SER A 412 35.05 12.65 -21.91
C SER A 412 34.67 13.93 -21.17
N TYR A 413 34.80 13.90 -19.84
CA TYR A 413 34.53 15.09 -19.03
C TYR A 413 35.45 16.25 -19.43
N VAL A 414 36.71 15.99 -19.78
CA VAL A 414 37.67 17.03 -20.21
C VAL A 414 37.21 17.71 -21.48
N SER A 415 36.78 16.93 -22.49
CA SER A 415 36.27 17.47 -23.75
C SER A 415 34.98 18.26 -23.53
N GLN A 416 34.10 17.79 -22.65
CA GLN A 416 32.85 18.47 -22.28
C GLN A 416 33.08 19.84 -21.63
N TYR A 417 34.08 19.99 -20.75
CA TYR A 417 34.45 21.29 -20.18
C TYR A 417 34.94 22.28 -21.26
N MET A 418 35.78 21.81 -22.19
CA MET A 418 36.31 22.64 -23.27
C MET A 418 35.23 23.01 -24.29
N ALA A 419 34.37 22.05 -24.67
CA ALA A 419 33.23 22.28 -25.54
C ALA A 419 32.22 23.25 -24.93
N SER A 420 32.02 23.19 -23.60
CA SER A 420 31.17 24.14 -22.87
C SER A 420 31.72 25.57 -22.94
N LEU A 421 33.05 25.74 -22.90
CA LEU A 421 33.69 27.05 -23.07
C LEU A 421 33.53 27.59 -24.50
N ASP A 422 33.70 26.73 -25.51
CA ASP A 422 33.48 27.10 -26.92
C ASP A 422 32.01 27.50 -27.18
N GLN A 423 31.06 26.73 -26.64
CA GLN A 423 29.65 27.03 -26.71
C GLN A 423 29.30 28.34 -25.98
N ALA A 424 29.90 28.58 -24.80
CA ALA A 424 29.69 29.83 -24.07
C ALA A 424 30.18 31.06 -24.84
N MET A 425 31.33 30.97 -25.52
CA MET A 425 31.84 32.04 -26.39
C MET A 425 30.90 32.31 -27.58
N LEU A 426 30.37 31.25 -28.20
CA LEU A 426 29.41 31.35 -29.30
C LEU A 426 28.11 32.04 -28.85
N VAL A 427 27.57 31.66 -27.69
CA VAL A 427 26.36 32.23 -27.09
C VAL A 427 26.55 33.68 -26.66
N TYR A 428 27.73 34.00 -26.12
CA TYR A 428 28.13 35.38 -25.81
C TYR A 428 28.21 36.26 -27.07
N GLY A 429 28.43 35.66 -28.24
CA GLY A 429 28.49 36.35 -29.53
C GLY A 429 29.88 36.90 -29.85
N SER A 430 30.92 36.41 -29.18
CA SER A 430 32.31 36.76 -29.48
C SER A 430 33.21 35.53 -29.31
N SER A 431 33.91 35.17 -30.39
CA SER A 431 34.98 34.18 -30.37
C SER A 431 36.27 34.72 -29.72
N ASN A 432 36.34 36.04 -29.46
CA ASN A 432 37.50 36.77 -28.98
C ASN A 432 37.32 37.26 -27.55
N VAL A 433 36.87 36.40 -26.64
CA VAL A 433 36.93 36.67 -25.20
C VAL A 433 38.35 36.37 -24.72
N PRO A 434 39.17 37.37 -24.32
CA PRO A 434 40.60 37.15 -24.04
C PRO A 434 40.85 36.09 -22.97
N GLN A 435 40.04 36.07 -21.91
CA GLN A 435 40.15 35.08 -20.83
C GLN A 435 39.85 33.65 -21.31
N ALA A 436 38.80 33.45 -22.09
CA ALA A 436 38.44 32.14 -22.62
C ALA A 436 39.48 31.65 -23.66
N GLN A 437 40.01 32.55 -24.49
CA GLN A 437 41.09 32.23 -25.42
C GLN A 437 42.39 31.87 -24.70
N ALA A 438 42.73 32.59 -23.63
CA ALA A 438 43.89 32.28 -22.80
C ALA A 438 43.76 30.88 -22.16
N LEU A 439 42.59 30.55 -21.60
CA LEU A 439 42.30 29.22 -21.03
C LEU A 439 42.36 28.12 -22.10
N LYS A 440 41.77 28.37 -23.28
CA LYS A 440 41.82 27.43 -24.41
C LYS A 440 43.26 27.19 -24.88
N THR A 441 44.05 28.24 -25.00
CA THR A 441 45.45 28.17 -25.43
C THR A 441 46.30 27.48 -24.37
N SER A 442 46.10 27.79 -23.08
CA SER A 442 46.74 27.11 -21.95
C SER A 442 46.46 25.62 -21.96
N ALA A 443 45.18 25.22 -22.11
CA ALA A 443 44.77 23.84 -22.19
C ALA A 443 45.43 23.14 -23.39
N MET A 444 45.43 23.75 -24.57
CA MET A 444 46.07 23.18 -25.77
C MET A 444 47.59 23.04 -25.64
N MET A 445 48.27 24.00 -24.98
CA MET A 445 49.71 23.91 -24.73
C MET A 445 50.03 22.81 -23.71
N ALA A 446 49.26 22.72 -22.63
CA ALA A 446 49.39 21.65 -21.64
C ALA A 446 49.14 20.28 -22.26
N MET A 447 48.10 20.14 -23.08
CA MET A 447 47.82 18.92 -23.85
C MET A 447 48.99 18.53 -24.75
N LYS A 448 49.50 19.44 -25.58
CA LYS A 448 50.64 19.16 -26.47
C LYS A 448 51.88 18.75 -25.68
N SER A 449 52.14 19.41 -24.54
CA SER A 449 53.25 19.06 -23.66
C SER A 449 53.08 17.64 -23.08
N LEU A 450 51.88 17.29 -22.62
CA LEU A 450 51.57 15.97 -22.08
C LEU A 450 51.61 14.88 -23.16
N GLU A 451 51.14 15.16 -24.38
CA GLU A 451 51.26 14.25 -25.53
C GLU A 451 52.72 14.00 -25.92
N GLN A 452 53.56 15.04 -25.91
CA GLN A 452 55.00 14.90 -26.14
C GLN A 452 55.65 14.06 -25.05
N VAL A 453 55.24 14.21 -23.78
CA VAL A 453 55.73 13.34 -22.70
C VAL A 453 55.29 11.89 -22.92
N ALA A 454 54.04 11.66 -23.33
CA ALA A 454 53.52 10.34 -23.64
C ALA A 454 54.30 9.64 -24.77
N ALA A 455 54.64 10.39 -25.83
CA ALA A 455 55.46 9.89 -26.94
C ALA A 455 56.90 9.56 -26.52
N ASN A 456 57.45 10.32 -25.57
CA ASN A 456 58.84 10.18 -25.12
C ASN A 456 59.02 9.29 -23.88
N GLN A 457 57.95 8.73 -23.30
CA GLN A 457 58.01 7.97 -22.05
C GLN A 457 58.96 6.77 -22.08
N PHE A 458 59.22 6.19 -23.26
CA PHE A 458 60.13 5.06 -23.45
C PHE A 458 61.59 5.46 -23.77
N SER A 459 61.86 6.76 -23.93
CA SER A 459 63.19 7.27 -24.31
C SER A 459 64.15 7.51 -23.13
N GLY A 460 63.71 7.25 -21.89
CA GLY A 460 64.53 7.38 -20.67
C GLY A 460 64.85 8.82 -20.22
N LYS A 461 64.36 9.85 -20.94
CA LYS A 461 64.69 11.28 -20.69
C LYS A 461 63.52 12.14 -20.17
N VAL A 462 62.44 11.54 -19.68
CA VAL A 462 61.27 12.31 -19.23
C VAL A 462 61.48 12.89 -17.83
N ASN A 463 61.35 14.21 -17.70
CA ASN A 463 61.28 14.88 -16.41
C ASN A 463 59.85 14.80 -15.85
N PHE A 464 59.59 13.80 -15.00
CA PHE A 464 58.28 13.57 -14.40
C PHE A 464 57.81 14.72 -13.50
N ASN A 465 58.72 15.52 -12.93
CA ASN A 465 58.33 16.70 -12.13
C ASN A 465 57.70 17.77 -13.00
N THR A 466 58.31 18.10 -14.15
CA THR A 466 57.73 19.05 -15.09
C THR A 466 56.40 18.55 -15.63
N CYS A 467 56.33 17.26 -16.01
CA CYS A 467 55.07 16.65 -16.44
C CYS A 467 53.97 16.73 -15.36
N ALA A 468 54.28 16.40 -14.12
CA ALA A 468 53.33 16.46 -13.00
C ALA A 468 52.81 17.89 -12.76
N GLN A 469 53.67 18.91 -12.87
CA GLN A 469 53.25 20.30 -12.79
C GLN A 469 52.35 20.71 -13.95
N THR A 470 52.67 20.28 -15.17
CA THR A 470 51.79 20.46 -16.33
C THR A 470 50.43 19.80 -16.12
N SER A 471 50.37 18.59 -15.55
CA SER A 471 49.11 17.90 -15.22
C SER A 471 48.24 18.68 -14.23
N LYS A 472 48.86 19.25 -13.18
CA LYS A 472 48.16 20.08 -12.17
C LYS A 472 47.58 21.34 -12.80
N SER A 473 48.40 22.08 -13.53
CA SER A 473 47.98 23.29 -14.25
C SER A 473 46.90 23.00 -15.29
N PHE A 474 46.95 21.83 -15.94
CA PHE A 474 45.93 21.40 -16.88
C PHE A 474 44.57 21.17 -16.20
N LEU A 475 44.54 20.48 -15.06
CA LEU A 475 43.31 20.28 -14.26
C LEU A 475 42.71 21.60 -13.78
N GLU A 476 43.54 22.52 -13.30
CA GLU A 476 43.11 23.88 -12.91
C GLU A 476 42.53 24.64 -14.11
N THR A 477 43.16 24.52 -15.29
CA THR A 477 42.68 25.14 -16.52
C THR A 477 41.32 24.58 -16.95
N ILE A 478 41.08 23.27 -16.82
CA ILE A 478 39.79 22.62 -17.11
C ILE A 478 38.69 23.16 -16.18
N GLU A 479 38.97 23.25 -14.88
CA GLU A 479 38.03 23.78 -13.89
C GLU A 479 37.69 25.25 -14.15
N GLN A 480 38.73 26.07 -14.40
CA GLN A 480 38.56 27.48 -14.74
C GLN A 480 37.79 27.66 -16.05
N SER A 481 37.96 26.75 -17.02
CA SER A 481 37.19 26.76 -18.28
C SER A 481 35.70 26.55 -18.02
N GLY A 482 35.31 25.63 -17.15
CA GLY A 482 33.91 25.45 -16.77
C GLY A 482 33.32 26.65 -16.03
N THR A 483 34.10 27.24 -15.11
CA THR A 483 33.69 28.45 -14.38
C THR A 483 33.52 29.64 -15.32
N THR A 484 34.47 29.84 -16.24
CA THR A 484 34.44 30.92 -17.24
C THR A 484 33.29 30.72 -18.23
N ALA A 485 33.02 29.49 -18.65
CA ALA A 485 31.86 29.17 -19.50
C ALA A 485 30.54 29.62 -18.85
N LYS A 486 30.33 29.29 -17.56
CA LYS A 486 29.14 29.73 -16.81
C LYS A 486 29.06 31.25 -16.68
N GLN A 487 30.20 31.92 -16.41
CA GLN A 487 30.26 33.38 -16.32
C GLN A 487 29.93 34.05 -17.65
N LEU A 488 30.45 33.54 -18.77
CA LEU A 488 30.18 34.08 -20.11
C LEU A 488 28.72 33.97 -20.50
N VAL A 489 28.10 32.81 -20.24
CA VAL A 489 26.67 32.65 -20.49
C VAL A 489 25.85 33.58 -19.60
N LYS A 490 26.22 33.74 -18.32
CA LYS A 490 25.57 34.71 -17.43
C LYS A 490 25.68 36.14 -17.96
N LEU A 491 26.86 36.56 -18.42
CA LEU A 491 27.03 37.87 -19.04
C LEU A 491 26.19 38.03 -20.32
N ALA A 492 26.05 36.97 -21.12
CA ALA A 492 25.17 36.96 -22.29
C ALA A 492 23.70 37.12 -21.88
N GLN A 493 23.26 36.39 -20.84
CA GLN A 493 21.93 36.50 -20.25
C GLN A 493 21.66 37.92 -19.75
N ASP A 494 22.59 38.49 -18.97
CA ASP A 494 22.47 39.84 -18.41
C ASP A 494 22.45 40.91 -19.51
N GLY A 495 23.24 40.74 -20.57
CA GLY A 495 23.28 41.65 -21.72
C GLY A 495 21.96 41.67 -22.51
N VAL A 496 21.38 40.49 -22.76
CA VAL A 496 20.07 40.38 -23.42
C VAL A 496 18.95 40.83 -22.50
N GLU A 497 19.01 40.53 -21.21
CA GLU A 497 18.06 41.02 -20.20
C GLU A 497 18.05 42.55 -20.13
N LYS A 498 19.22 43.19 -20.15
CA LYS A 498 19.34 44.66 -20.16
C LYS A 498 18.71 45.27 -21.43
N SER A 499 18.90 44.62 -22.57
CA SER A 499 18.33 45.03 -23.86
C SER A 499 16.80 44.82 -23.91
N LEU A 500 16.30 43.79 -23.24
CA LEU A 500 14.87 43.53 -23.09
C LEU A 500 14.21 44.46 -22.07
N ALA A 501 14.90 44.79 -20.97
CA ALA A 501 14.40 45.68 -19.93
C ALA A 501 14.18 47.12 -20.40
N SER A 502 14.89 47.56 -21.45
CA SER A 502 14.58 48.84 -22.13
C SER A 502 13.24 48.85 -22.86
N ASN A 503 12.58 47.70 -23.04
CA ASN A 503 11.26 47.59 -23.64
C ASN A 503 10.15 47.54 -22.57
N LYS A 504 9.19 48.48 -22.63
CA LYS A 504 8.07 48.57 -21.67
C LYS A 504 7.16 47.33 -21.67
N GLU A 505 7.03 46.62 -22.80
CA GLU A 505 6.24 45.39 -22.91
C GLU A 505 6.88 44.21 -22.16
N TYR A 506 8.19 44.27 -21.91
CA TYR A 506 8.96 43.18 -21.32
C TYR A 506 8.68 42.97 -19.82
N GLY A 507 8.26 44.00 -19.07
CA GLY A 507 8.02 43.88 -17.63
C GLY A 507 6.95 42.85 -17.26
N GLN A 508 5.84 42.81 -18.02
CA GLN A 508 4.77 41.83 -17.83
C GLN A 508 5.19 40.41 -18.29
N TYR A 509 6.06 40.35 -19.31
CA TYR A 509 6.63 39.12 -19.82
C TYR A 509 7.62 38.48 -18.83
N LYS A 510 8.49 39.28 -18.20
CA LYS A 510 9.50 38.85 -17.22
C LYS A 510 8.89 38.13 -16.02
N ALA A 511 7.79 38.65 -15.47
CA ALA A 511 7.11 38.03 -14.33
C ALA A 511 6.55 36.63 -14.68
N ARG A 512 5.98 36.48 -15.88
CA ARG A 512 5.45 35.19 -16.36
C ARG A 512 6.56 34.21 -16.74
N LEU A 513 7.63 34.68 -17.38
CA LEU A 513 8.79 33.86 -17.72
C LEU A 513 9.50 33.37 -16.47
N SER A 514 9.66 34.22 -15.45
CA SER A 514 10.24 33.81 -14.16
C SER A 514 9.42 32.72 -13.49
N SER A 515 8.08 32.83 -13.50
CA SER A 515 7.20 31.77 -12.97
C SER A 515 7.28 30.47 -13.77
N LEU A 516 7.34 30.55 -15.10
CA LEU A 516 7.53 29.40 -15.99
C LEU A 516 8.87 28.72 -15.76
N ASN A 517 9.97 29.48 -15.69
CA ASN A 517 11.30 28.97 -15.44
C ASN A 517 11.41 28.34 -14.04
N GLN A 518 10.74 28.90 -13.03
CA GLN A 518 10.66 28.32 -11.70
C GLN A 518 9.89 26.98 -11.72
N LYS A 519 8.74 26.93 -12.40
CA LYS A 519 7.97 25.69 -12.59
C LYS A 519 8.74 24.64 -13.39
N GLN A 520 9.46 25.07 -14.42
CA GLN A 520 10.30 24.20 -15.23
C GLN A 520 11.48 23.66 -14.41
N TYR A 521 12.14 24.51 -13.61
CA TYR A 521 13.19 24.07 -12.70
C TYR A 521 12.69 23.09 -11.65
N GLN A 522 11.50 23.32 -11.07
CA GLN A 522 10.85 22.39 -10.14
C GLN A 522 10.50 21.06 -10.83
N ALA A 523 9.90 21.11 -12.03
CA ALA A 523 9.60 19.92 -12.83
C ALA A 523 10.87 19.14 -13.18
N ASP A 524 11.93 19.82 -13.62
CA ASP A 524 13.21 19.21 -13.97
C ASP A 524 13.88 18.56 -12.75
N ARG A 525 13.78 19.18 -11.57
CA ARG A 525 14.23 18.58 -10.32
C ARG A 525 13.45 17.31 -9.99
N VAL A 526 12.11 17.35 -10.10
CA VAL A 526 11.26 16.17 -9.86
C VAL A 526 11.59 15.06 -10.86
N THR A 527 11.68 15.37 -12.15
CA THR A 527 12.04 14.41 -13.20
C THR A 527 13.44 13.82 -12.96
N LYS A 528 14.46 14.64 -12.67
CA LYS A 528 15.82 14.15 -12.37
C LYS A 528 15.86 13.30 -11.09
N SER A 529 15.09 13.64 -10.06
CA SER A 529 14.95 12.80 -8.86
C SER A 529 14.25 11.48 -9.20
N LEU A 530 13.22 11.49 -10.05
CA LEU A 530 12.52 10.28 -10.52
C LEU A 530 13.41 9.41 -11.42
N ASP A 531 14.24 10.00 -12.29
CA ASP A 531 15.22 9.31 -13.14
C ASP A 531 16.34 8.69 -12.30
N LYS A 532 16.83 9.41 -11.28
CA LYS A 532 17.77 8.84 -10.31
C LYS A 532 17.14 7.70 -9.53
N LEU A 533 15.92 7.89 -9.04
CA LEU A 533 15.13 6.82 -8.43
C LEU A 533 14.90 5.65 -9.40
N GLN A 534 14.86 5.88 -10.73
CA GLN A 534 14.76 4.83 -11.75
C GLN A 534 16.09 4.12 -11.94
N ALA A 535 17.21 4.84 -12.00
CA ALA A 535 18.53 4.23 -12.01
C ALA A 535 18.74 3.37 -10.75
N TYR A 536 18.34 3.84 -9.58
CA TYR A 536 18.39 3.05 -8.34
C TYR A 536 17.38 1.89 -8.31
N ALA A 537 16.16 2.05 -8.83
CA ALA A 537 15.17 0.97 -8.90
C ALA A 537 15.48 -0.08 -9.98
N ASN A 538 16.31 0.25 -10.97
CA ASN A 538 16.84 -0.70 -11.94
C ASN A 538 18.06 -1.46 -11.39
N VAL A 539 18.78 -0.88 -10.41
CA VAL A 539 20.00 -1.45 -9.80
C VAL A 539 19.68 -2.23 -8.51
N ILE A 540 18.75 -1.75 -7.67
CA ILE A 540 18.09 -2.56 -6.65
C ILE A 540 17.05 -3.36 -7.40
N THR A 541 17.34 -4.64 -7.60
CA THR A 541 16.56 -5.56 -8.42
C THR A 541 15.07 -5.43 -8.09
N GLN A 542 14.26 -4.95 -9.04
CA GLN A 542 12.80 -5.07 -8.96
C GLN A 542 12.41 -6.51 -8.61
N SER A 543 13.19 -7.50 -9.08
CA SER A 543 13.09 -8.90 -8.71
C SER A 543 13.37 -9.23 -7.23
N GLU A 544 14.19 -8.45 -6.51
CA GLU A 544 14.42 -8.60 -5.06
C GLU A 544 13.21 -8.10 -4.27
N ILE A 545 12.69 -6.92 -4.61
CA ILE A 545 11.46 -6.41 -3.97
C ILE A 545 10.26 -7.30 -4.32
N ASP A 546 10.10 -7.69 -5.58
CA ASP A 546 9.08 -8.66 -6.01
C ASP A 546 9.25 -10.02 -5.31
N SER A 547 10.50 -10.44 -5.06
CA SER A 547 10.81 -11.66 -4.30
C SER A 547 10.38 -11.52 -2.84
N GLU A 548 10.68 -10.41 -2.17
CA GLU A 548 10.34 -10.16 -0.77
C GLU A 548 8.83 -9.93 -0.56
N VAL A 549 8.18 -9.10 -1.39
CA VAL A 549 6.71 -8.97 -1.43
C VAL A 549 6.09 -10.34 -1.72
N GLY A 550 6.70 -11.11 -2.62
CA GLY A 550 6.35 -12.50 -2.90
C GLY A 550 6.48 -13.42 -1.69
N LYS A 551 7.50 -13.25 -0.84
CA LYS A 551 7.68 -14.00 0.42
C LYS A 551 6.61 -13.64 1.44
N VAL A 552 6.28 -12.37 1.65
CA VAL A 552 5.16 -11.96 2.53
C VAL A 552 3.87 -12.58 2.05
N ARG A 553 3.59 -12.43 0.75
CA ARG A 553 2.39 -12.96 0.14
C ARG A 553 2.32 -14.46 0.35
N ARG A 554 3.43 -15.17 0.16
CA ARG A 554 3.50 -16.60 0.46
C ARG A 554 3.23 -16.87 1.94
N GLY A 555 3.86 -16.16 2.87
CA GLY A 555 3.60 -16.30 4.31
C GLY A 555 2.13 -16.08 4.70
N LEU A 556 1.43 -15.12 4.08
CA LEU A 556 0.03 -14.78 4.38
C LEU A 556 -0.99 -15.68 3.67
N PHE A 557 -0.75 -15.99 2.40
CA PHE A 557 -1.76 -16.59 1.52
C PHE A 557 -1.42 -18.00 1.07
N GLN A 558 -0.14 -18.40 1.05
CA GLN A 558 0.25 -19.71 0.54
C GLN A 558 -0.20 -20.82 1.49
N ASN A 559 -0.99 -21.75 0.94
CA ASN A 559 -1.26 -23.02 1.59
C ASN A 559 -0.08 -23.97 1.34
N GLY A 560 0.56 -24.40 2.42
CA GLY A 560 1.52 -25.50 2.39
C GLY A 560 0.79 -26.85 2.32
N TYR A 561 1.53 -27.92 2.01
CA TYR A 561 0.97 -29.28 2.01
C TYR A 561 0.46 -29.71 3.41
N ILE A 562 1.06 -29.16 4.47
CA ILE A 562 0.80 -29.55 5.87
C ILE A 562 0.13 -28.41 6.66
N SER A 563 0.19 -27.17 6.18
CA SER A 563 -0.30 -25.99 6.90
C SER A 563 -1.16 -25.09 6.00
N SER A 564 -2.40 -24.85 6.42
CA SER A 564 -3.24 -23.78 5.87
C SER A 564 -2.59 -22.43 6.12
N SER A 565 -2.74 -21.50 5.17
CA SER A 565 -2.27 -20.13 5.29
C SER A 565 -2.97 -19.43 6.46
N PRO A 566 -2.35 -18.43 7.10
CA PRO A 566 -2.95 -17.69 8.21
C PRO A 566 -4.28 -17.05 7.84
N VAL A 567 -4.38 -16.49 6.64
CA VAL A 567 -5.63 -15.91 6.12
C VAL A 567 -6.70 -16.98 5.98
N LEU A 568 -6.35 -18.17 5.45
CA LEU A 568 -7.30 -19.28 5.36
C LEU A 568 -7.73 -19.79 6.74
N LYS A 569 -6.80 -19.95 7.69
CA LYS A 569 -7.11 -20.34 9.08
C LYS A 569 -8.04 -19.35 9.76
N TRP A 570 -7.85 -18.06 9.52
CA TRP A 570 -8.76 -17.02 10.00
C TRP A 570 -10.17 -17.25 9.45
N PHE A 571 -10.31 -17.48 8.13
CA PHE A 571 -11.61 -17.79 7.53
C PHE A 571 -12.23 -19.08 8.09
N GLU A 572 -11.44 -20.14 8.27
CA GLU A 572 -11.93 -21.40 8.85
C GLU A 572 -12.46 -21.18 10.27
N TYR A 573 -11.75 -20.40 11.08
CA TYR A 573 -12.16 -20.07 12.44
C TYR A 573 -13.44 -19.22 12.47
N VAL A 574 -13.50 -18.12 11.72
CA VAL A 574 -14.68 -17.23 11.70
C VAL A 574 -15.90 -17.94 11.12
N ASN A 575 -15.72 -18.79 10.11
CA ASN A 575 -16.79 -19.66 9.62
C ASN A 575 -17.23 -20.71 10.66
N GLY A 576 -16.30 -21.18 11.50
CA GLY A 576 -16.60 -22.04 12.65
C GLY A 576 -17.49 -21.34 13.67
N LEU A 577 -17.15 -20.09 14.03
CA LEU A 577 -17.98 -19.26 14.91
C LEU A 577 -19.37 -19.01 14.30
N HIS A 578 -19.43 -18.63 13.03
CA HIS A 578 -20.70 -18.47 12.31
C HIS A 578 -21.58 -19.73 12.42
N ARG A 579 -21.03 -20.92 12.15
CA ARG A 579 -21.79 -22.18 12.25
C ARG A 579 -22.23 -22.48 13.69
N ALA A 580 -21.37 -22.21 14.67
CA ALA A 580 -21.72 -22.40 16.08
C ALA A 580 -22.90 -21.52 16.49
N GLU A 581 -22.88 -20.24 16.09
CA GLU A 581 -23.96 -19.28 16.37
C GLU A 581 -25.26 -19.62 15.62
N VAL A 582 -25.20 -20.08 14.37
CA VAL A 582 -26.38 -20.61 13.65
C VAL A 582 -26.98 -21.83 14.35
N ASN A 583 -26.14 -22.73 14.87
CA ASN A 583 -26.62 -23.89 15.62
C ASN A 583 -27.30 -23.46 16.94
N ARG A 584 -26.70 -22.53 17.69
CA ARG A 584 -27.29 -21.96 18.92
C ARG A 584 -28.62 -21.25 18.64
N PHE A 585 -28.70 -20.49 17.54
CA PHE A 585 -29.94 -19.89 17.07
C PHE A 585 -31.02 -20.94 16.82
N ASN A 586 -30.70 -22.02 16.11
CA ASN A 586 -31.66 -23.09 15.80
C ASN A 586 -32.12 -23.87 17.05
N ASP A 587 -31.20 -24.13 17.98
CA ASP A 587 -31.50 -24.77 19.25
C ASP A 587 -32.43 -23.89 20.11
N GLY A 588 -32.11 -22.60 20.21
CA GLY A 588 -32.93 -21.62 20.89
C GLY A 588 -34.30 -21.42 20.24
N LEU A 589 -34.38 -21.39 18.91
CA LEU A 589 -35.67 -21.36 18.19
C LEU A 589 -36.52 -22.61 18.47
N THR A 590 -35.89 -23.78 18.59
CA THR A 590 -36.57 -25.02 18.97
C THR A 590 -37.11 -24.94 20.40
N SER A 591 -36.33 -24.37 21.33
CA SER A 591 -36.76 -24.11 22.70
C SER A 591 -37.96 -23.14 22.75
N LEU A 592 -37.89 -22.00 22.05
CA LEU A 592 -38.97 -21.02 21.95
C LEU A 592 -40.26 -21.65 21.42
N ARG A 593 -40.18 -22.46 20.36
CA ARG A 593 -41.33 -23.18 19.79
C ARG A 593 -41.92 -24.19 20.76
N SER A 594 -41.08 -24.95 21.47
CA SER A 594 -41.52 -25.90 22.51
C SER A 594 -42.27 -25.17 23.63
N ARG A 595 -41.74 -24.02 24.07
CA ARG A 595 -42.40 -23.17 25.07
C ARG A 595 -43.71 -22.58 24.56
N ALA A 596 -43.75 -22.06 23.34
CA ALA A 596 -44.97 -21.56 22.71
C ALA A 596 -46.04 -22.66 22.55
N TYR A 597 -45.62 -23.91 22.26
CA TYR A 597 -46.52 -25.06 22.18
C TYR A 597 -47.12 -25.40 23.55
N LYS A 598 -46.31 -25.40 24.62
CA LYS A 598 -46.80 -25.62 26.00
C LYS A 598 -47.83 -24.58 26.45
N MET A 599 -47.91 -23.41 25.80
CA MET A 599 -48.93 -22.39 26.05
C MET A 599 -50.23 -22.60 25.27
N THR A 600 -50.26 -23.53 24.30
CA THR A 600 -51.47 -23.88 23.56
C THR A 600 -52.36 -24.82 24.37
N LYS A 601 -53.63 -24.97 23.95
CA LYS A 601 -54.55 -25.95 24.56
C LYS A 601 -53.98 -27.36 24.49
N SER A 602 -53.46 -27.77 23.33
CA SER A 602 -52.87 -29.10 23.14
C SER A 602 -51.59 -29.33 23.97
N GLY A 603 -50.79 -28.29 24.18
CA GLY A 603 -49.56 -28.39 24.98
C GLY A 603 -49.77 -28.37 26.49
N GLN A 604 -50.87 -27.76 26.97
CA GLN A 604 -51.29 -27.79 28.37
C GLN A 604 -51.92 -29.13 28.77
N THR A 605 -52.60 -29.80 27.83
CA THR A 605 -53.11 -31.16 28.00
C THR A 605 -51.98 -32.17 27.89
N ILE A 606 -51.09 -32.21 28.87
CA ILE A 606 -50.16 -33.34 29.05
C ILE A 606 -51.03 -34.53 29.50
N PRO A 607 -51.05 -35.66 28.77
CA PRO A 607 -51.86 -36.80 29.18
C PRO A 607 -51.23 -37.41 30.43
N THR A 608 -51.71 -37.02 31.61
CA THR A 608 -51.35 -37.66 32.87
C THR A 608 -51.92 -39.08 32.99
N TYR A 609 -52.74 -39.54 32.03
CA TYR A 609 -53.26 -40.91 31.99
C TYR A 609 -53.33 -41.50 30.55
N PRO A 610 -52.92 -42.76 30.32
CA PRO A 610 -52.92 -43.39 28.99
C PRO A 610 -54.31 -43.77 28.43
N ALA A 611 -55.41 -43.43 29.09
CA ALA A 611 -56.72 -43.95 28.73
C ALA A 611 -57.48 -43.02 27.76
N TYR A 612 -57.46 -43.37 26.48
CA TYR A 612 -58.51 -43.10 25.49
C TYR A 612 -58.93 -41.64 25.19
N TYR A 613 -58.05 -40.65 25.34
CA TYR A 613 -58.33 -39.35 24.72
C TYR A 613 -58.13 -39.43 23.20
N GLN A 614 -59.22 -39.28 22.45
CA GLN A 614 -59.17 -38.98 21.02
C GLN A 614 -58.47 -37.63 20.84
N ILE A 615 -57.16 -37.68 20.64
CA ILE A 615 -56.37 -36.50 20.34
C ILE A 615 -56.90 -35.91 19.03
N ASN A 616 -57.50 -34.72 19.09
CA ASN A 616 -57.98 -34.03 17.91
C ASN A 616 -56.77 -33.57 17.08
N LYS A 617 -56.38 -34.39 16.09
CA LYS A 617 -55.24 -34.12 15.21
C LYS A 617 -55.30 -32.73 14.58
N LYS A 618 -56.48 -32.25 14.18
CA LYS A 618 -56.63 -30.90 13.61
C LYS A 618 -56.26 -29.81 14.61
N GLN A 619 -56.60 -30.00 15.89
CA GLN A 619 -56.23 -29.07 16.95
C GLN A 619 -54.73 -29.10 17.22
N ILE A 620 -54.11 -30.29 17.27
CA ILE A 620 -52.65 -30.40 17.41
C ILE A 620 -51.93 -29.74 16.25
N ASP A 621 -52.36 -29.96 15.01
CA ASP A 621 -51.73 -29.37 13.83
C ASP A 621 -51.84 -27.84 13.87
N ALA A 622 -53.01 -27.30 14.26
CA ALA A 622 -53.22 -25.86 14.43
C ALA A 622 -52.38 -25.26 15.58
N ASP A 623 -52.33 -25.92 16.73
CA ASP A 623 -51.53 -25.51 17.89
C ASP A 623 -50.03 -25.61 17.61
N THR A 624 -49.61 -26.63 16.87
CA THR A 624 -48.24 -26.77 16.37
C THR A 624 -47.90 -25.64 15.42
N GLN A 625 -48.80 -25.25 14.52
CA GLN A 625 -48.58 -24.12 13.61
C GLN A 625 -48.55 -22.78 14.35
N THR A 626 -49.40 -22.62 15.37
CA THR A 626 -49.43 -21.46 16.28
C THR A 626 -48.11 -21.33 17.04
N ALA A 627 -47.61 -22.44 17.56
CA ALA A 627 -46.32 -22.52 18.26
C ALA A 627 -45.14 -22.31 17.33
N LYS A 628 -45.14 -22.93 16.14
CA LYS A 628 -44.13 -22.70 15.11
C LYS A 628 -44.00 -21.22 14.83
N ASN A 629 -45.12 -20.50 14.63
CA ASN A 629 -45.16 -19.08 14.32
C ASN A 629 -45.09 -18.14 15.54
N LEU A 630 -44.83 -18.69 16.74
CA LEU A 630 -44.72 -17.96 18.00
C LEU A 630 -45.94 -17.03 18.25
N VAL A 631 -47.14 -17.41 17.81
CA VAL A 631 -48.34 -16.54 17.87
C VAL A 631 -48.78 -16.27 19.31
N ASN A 632 -48.50 -17.21 20.21
CA ASN A 632 -48.83 -17.10 21.63
C ASN A 632 -47.81 -16.25 22.42
N PHE A 633 -46.83 -15.63 21.78
CA PHE A 633 -45.92 -14.69 22.44
C PHE A 633 -46.45 -13.27 22.23
N ASN A 634 -47.42 -12.88 23.05
CA ASN A 634 -48.02 -11.55 23.05
C ASN A 634 -48.48 -11.17 24.46
N LEU A 635 -48.76 -9.89 24.71
CA LEU A 635 -49.11 -9.38 26.04
C LEU A 635 -50.41 -9.96 26.63
N LYS A 636 -51.29 -10.59 25.82
CA LYS A 636 -52.50 -11.24 26.34
C LYS A 636 -52.20 -12.57 27.02
N THR A 637 -51.24 -13.33 26.49
CA THR A 637 -50.83 -14.64 26.99
C THR A 637 -49.65 -14.55 27.94
N LEU A 638 -48.81 -13.52 27.79
CA LEU A 638 -47.66 -13.22 28.64
C LEU A 638 -47.76 -11.77 29.14
N PRO A 639 -48.56 -11.50 30.17
CA PRO A 639 -48.71 -10.15 30.72
C PRO A 639 -47.37 -9.61 31.23
N LEU A 640 -47.18 -8.30 31.03
CA LEU A 640 -45.99 -7.58 31.50
C LEU A 640 -45.80 -7.78 33.01
N GLY A 641 -44.56 -7.98 33.45
CA GLY A 641 -44.19 -8.18 34.86
C GLY A 641 -44.41 -9.61 35.38
N THR A 642 -44.88 -10.54 34.56
CA THR A 642 -44.90 -11.97 34.93
C THR A 642 -43.52 -12.60 34.75
N LYS A 643 -43.17 -13.57 35.61
CA LYS A 643 -41.90 -14.30 35.50
C LYS A 643 -41.77 -15.02 34.16
N GLU A 644 -42.87 -15.54 33.62
CA GLU A 644 -42.92 -16.17 32.31
C GLU A 644 -42.64 -15.18 31.18
N HIS A 645 -43.19 -13.96 31.25
CA HIS A 645 -42.87 -12.87 30.32
C HIS A 645 -41.35 -12.59 30.31
N ASP A 646 -40.76 -12.36 31.48
CA ASP A 646 -39.33 -12.01 31.58
C ASP A 646 -38.42 -13.14 31.07
N ASN A 647 -38.78 -14.39 31.37
CA ASN A 647 -38.05 -15.56 30.86
C ASN A 647 -38.15 -15.67 29.33
N VAL A 648 -39.32 -15.42 28.75
CA VAL A 648 -39.51 -15.44 27.30
C VAL A 648 -38.77 -14.28 26.63
N CYS A 649 -38.81 -13.08 27.21
CA CYS A 649 -38.06 -11.94 26.69
C CYS A 649 -36.55 -12.19 26.72
N ARG A 650 -36.01 -12.75 27.81
CA ARG A 650 -34.60 -13.13 27.89
C ARG A 650 -34.24 -14.18 26.83
N GLU A 651 -35.07 -15.22 26.66
CA GLU A 651 -34.84 -16.27 25.67
C GLU A 651 -34.95 -15.73 24.23
N LEU A 652 -35.92 -14.87 23.93
CA LEU A 652 -36.03 -14.21 22.62
C LEU A 652 -34.80 -13.34 22.32
N THR A 653 -34.33 -12.58 23.31
CA THR A 653 -33.14 -11.71 23.19
C THR A 653 -31.89 -12.55 22.95
N ASP A 654 -31.70 -13.64 23.70
CA ASP A 654 -30.57 -14.56 23.54
C ASP A 654 -30.55 -15.18 22.13
N VAL A 655 -31.70 -15.67 21.64
CA VAL A 655 -31.81 -16.23 20.29
C VAL A 655 -31.57 -15.17 19.23
N TRP A 656 -32.08 -13.95 19.42
CA TRP A 656 -31.79 -12.83 18.51
C TRP A 656 -30.29 -12.52 18.46
N ASN A 657 -29.61 -12.47 19.61
CA ASN A 657 -28.18 -12.21 19.72
C ASN A 657 -27.33 -13.27 19.01
N HIS A 658 -27.70 -14.55 19.09
CA HIS A 658 -27.03 -15.62 18.34
C HIS A 658 -27.19 -15.45 16.83
N TRP A 659 -28.36 -15.01 16.37
CA TRP A 659 -28.55 -14.72 14.95
C TRP A 659 -27.72 -13.52 14.50
N THR A 660 -27.71 -12.42 15.24
CA THR A 660 -26.90 -11.24 14.90
C THR A 660 -25.42 -11.56 14.89
N ALA A 661 -24.91 -12.28 15.90
CA ALA A 661 -23.51 -12.72 15.93
C ALA A 661 -23.14 -13.60 14.72
N ALA A 662 -24.04 -14.50 14.30
CA ALA A 662 -23.84 -15.29 13.09
C ALA A 662 -23.74 -14.39 11.83
N ILE A 663 -24.59 -13.38 11.70
CA ILE A 663 -24.53 -12.41 10.60
C ILE A 663 -23.24 -11.59 10.64
N ASP A 664 -22.80 -11.14 11.82
CA ASP A 664 -21.58 -10.35 11.99
C ASP A 664 -20.33 -11.14 11.57
N HIS A 665 -20.22 -12.42 11.95
CA HIS A 665 -19.13 -13.28 11.52
C HIS A 665 -19.10 -13.50 10.00
N LEU A 666 -20.29 -13.59 9.37
CA LEU A 666 -20.40 -13.69 7.92
C LEU A 666 -20.01 -12.38 7.23
N ALA A 667 -20.44 -11.24 7.77
CA ALA A 667 -20.11 -9.91 7.28
C ALA A 667 -18.60 -9.64 7.36
N ALA A 668 -17.97 -10.01 8.48
CA ALA A 668 -16.52 -9.92 8.67
C ALA A 668 -15.76 -10.76 7.62
N SER A 669 -16.24 -11.97 7.33
CA SER A 669 -15.66 -12.82 6.28
C SER A 669 -15.82 -12.20 4.89
N ASP A 670 -16.99 -11.65 4.57
CA ASP A 670 -17.26 -10.99 3.28
C ASP A 670 -16.38 -9.75 3.08
N ALA A 671 -16.28 -8.90 4.12
CA ALA A 671 -15.42 -7.72 4.13
C ALA A 671 -13.94 -8.09 3.93
N PHE A 672 -13.45 -9.12 4.64
CA PHE A 672 -12.07 -9.57 4.48
C PHE A 672 -11.81 -10.16 3.10
N CYS A 673 -12.79 -10.88 2.52
CA CYS A 673 -12.72 -11.34 1.14
C CYS A 673 -12.61 -10.20 0.14
N ASN A 674 -13.42 -9.14 0.30
CA ASN A 674 -13.35 -7.95 -0.55
C ASN A 674 -12.00 -7.23 -0.42
N MET A 675 -11.41 -7.20 0.78
CA MET A 675 -10.12 -6.60 1.04
C MET A 675 -8.98 -7.32 0.28
N ILE A 676 -8.96 -8.65 0.31
CA ILE A 676 -7.88 -9.45 -0.31
C ILE A 676 -8.08 -9.73 -1.80
N GLU A 677 -9.29 -9.49 -2.32
CA GLU A 677 -9.69 -9.84 -3.70
C GLU A 677 -8.66 -9.43 -4.78
N PRO A 678 -8.10 -8.21 -4.78
CA PRO A 678 -7.14 -7.80 -5.82
C PRO A 678 -5.77 -8.52 -5.75
N TYR A 679 -5.50 -9.28 -4.69
CA TYR A 679 -4.20 -9.92 -4.40
C TYR A 679 -4.25 -11.45 -4.44
N VAL A 680 -5.45 -12.01 -4.59
CA VAL A 680 -5.70 -13.43 -4.77
C VAL A 680 -5.89 -13.69 -6.27
N TYR A 681 -5.06 -14.58 -6.83
CA TYR A 681 -4.99 -14.85 -8.26
C TYR A 681 -5.54 -16.24 -8.61
N ASP A 682 -6.45 -16.28 -9.57
CA ASP A 682 -7.09 -17.53 -10.02
C ASP A 682 -6.11 -18.53 -10.66
N ASN A 683 -4.99 -18.03 -11.19
CA ASN A 683 -3.98 -18.84 -11.89
C ASN A 683 -2.90 -19.43 -10.95
N ARG A 684 -3.00 -19.20 -9.65
CA ARG A 684 -2.03 -19.68 -8.65
C ARG A 684 -2.66 -20.78 -7.80
N SER A 685 -2.05 -21.96 -7.81
CA SER A 685 -2.59 -23.12 -7.06
C SER A 685 -2.61 -22.87 -5.56
N GLU A 686 -1.66 -22.07 -5.03
CA GLU A 686 -1.63 -21.72 -3.62
C GLU A 686 -2.83 -20.88 -3.15
N ASP A 687 -3.45 -20.13 -4.07
CA ASP A 687 -4.58 -19.23 -3.81
C ASP A 687 -5.92 -19.94 -3.97
N ALA A 688 -5.95 -21.14 -4.55
CA ALA A 688 -7.18 -21.84 -4.91
C ALA A 688 -8.19 -21.98 -3.74
N PRO A 689 -7.77 -22.26 -2.49
CA PRO A 689 -8.69 -22.29 -1.35
C PRO A 689 -9.30 -20.92 -1.03
N LEU A 690 -8.54 -19.82 -1.17
CA LEU A 690 -9.03 -18.46 -0.95
C LEU A 690 -9.94 -18.00 -2.09
N VAL A 691 -9.60 -18.35 -3.33
CA VAL A 691 -10.49 -18.15 -4.50
C VAL A 691 -11.82 -18.86 -4.27
N LYS A 692 -11.79 -20.14 -3.86
CA LYS A 692 -13.00 -20.89 -3.52
C LYS A 692 -13.78 -20.27 -2.36
N MET A 693 -13.09 -19.74 -1.35
CA MET A 693 -13.73 -19.09 -0.21
C MET A 693 -14.48 -17.83 -0.63
N CYS A 694 -13.81 -16.94 -1.37
CA CYS A 694 -14.27 -15.58 -1.67
C CYS A 694 -15.04 -15.45 -2.99
N ARG A 695 -14.46 -15.92 -4.11
CA ARG A 695 -15.03 -15.75 -5.47
C ARG A 695 -15.87 -16.95 -5.92
N GLY A 696 -15.54 -18.15 -5.45
CA GLY A 696 -15.98 -19.39 -6.08
C GLY A 696 -15.15 -19.69 -7.32
N TYR A 697 -15.43 -20.80 -8.00
CA TYR A 697 -14.70 -21.15 -9.22
C TYR A 697 -15.42 -20.59 -10.44
N SER A 698 -14.77 -19.69 -11.17
CA SER A 698 -15.23 -19.24 -12.48
C SER A 698 -14.93 -20.31 -13.55
N LYS A 699 -15.77 -20.40 -14.59
CA LYS A 699 -15.61 -21.33 -15.73
C LYS A 699 -14.21 -21.33 -16.36
N ALA A 700 -13.47 -20.22 -16.28
CA ALA A 700 -12.13 -20.10 -16.85
C ALA A 700 -11.08 -20.92 -16.08
N ALA A 701 -11.18 -21.04 -14.75
CA ALA A 701 -10.27 -21.86 -13.93
C ALA A 701 -10.61 -23.37 -14.01
N VAL A 702 -11.88 -23.70 -14.29
CA VAL A 702 -12.40 -25.08 -14.39
C VAL A 702 -12.27 -25.67 -15.79
N ALA A 703 -11.72 -24.93 -16.76
CA ALA A 703 -11.52 -25.41 -18.13
C ALA A 703 -10.66 -26.70 -18.22
N ALA A 704 -9.89 -27.03 -17.17
CA ALA A 704 -9.15 -28.28 -17.06
C ALA A 704 -9.96 -29.48 -16.49
N ALA A 705 -11.15 -29.25 -15.91
CA ALA A 705 -11.88 -30.24 -15.13
C ALA A 705 -13.39 -30.30 -15.47
N ALA A 706 -13.75 -30.55 -16.74
CA ALA A 706 -15.01 -31.11 -17.28
C ALA A 706 -16.41 -30.76 -16.71
N TYR A 707 -16.54 -29.89 -15.71
CA TYR A 707 -17.78 -29.56 -15.02
C TYR A 707 -18.15 -28.11 -15.30
N ASN A 708 -19.11 -27.92 -16.22
CA ASN A 708 -19.62 -26.63 -16.68
C ASN A 708 -20.49 -25.86 -15.66
N LYS A 709 -20.40 -26.15 -14.36
CA LYS A 709 -21.22 -25.48 -13.34
C LYS A 709 -20.38 -24.44 -12.61
N ASP A 710 -20.88 -23.21 -12.57
CA ASP A 710 -20.39 -22.15 -11.71
C ASP A 710 -20.51 -22.66 -10.25
N ILE A 711 -19.38 -22.84 -9.58
CA ILE A 711 -19.38 -23.28 -8.18
C ILE A 711 -19.41 -22.00 -7.34
N PRO A 712 -20.50 -21.73 -6.59
CA PRO A 712 -20.60 -20.55 -5.76
C PRO A 712 -19.47 -20.53 -4.74
N SER A 713 -19.06 -19.32 -4.33
CA SER A 713 -18.08 -19.18 -3.25
C SER A 713 -18.60 -19.82 -1.96
N THR A 714 -17.69 -20.15 -1.05
CA THR A 714 -18.08 -20.69 0.26
C THR A 714 -18.94 -19.67 1.02
N ILE A 715 -18.58 -18.39 0.96
CA ILE A 715 -19.37 -17.30 1.57
C ILE A 715 -20.72 -17.16 0.89
N ALA A 716 -20.79 -17.19 -0.45
CA ALA A 716 -22.06 -17.15 -1.18
C ALA A 716 -22.96 -18.34 -0.82
N SER A 717 -22.37 -19.53 -0.68
CA SER A 717 -23.08 -20.75 -0.26
C SER A 717 -23.63 -20.64 1.17
N ILE A 718 -22.90 -19.98 2.07
CA ILE A 718 -23.36 -19.70 3.45
C ILE A 718 -24.50 -18.67 3.44
N LYS A 719 -24.36 -17.57 2.68
CA LYS A 719 -25.42 -16.56 2.49
C LYS A 719 -26.70 -17.21 1.96
N ASP A 720 -26.57 -18.02 0.90
CA ASP A 720 -27.66 -18.82 0.33
C ASP A 720 -28.28 -19.77 1.35
N GLY A 721 -27.45 -20.42 2.16
CA GLY A 721 -27.87 -21.35 3.21
C GLY A 721 -28.74 -20.67 4.27
N LEU A 722 -28.37 -19.45 4.71
CA LEU A 722 -29.17 -18.66 5.64
C LEU A 722 -30.55 -18.30 5.07
N VAL A 723 -30.59 -17.91 3.80
CA VAL A 723 -31.86 -17.58 3.10
C VAL A 723 -32.72 -18.84 2.92
N LYS A 724 -32.14 -19.93 2.39
CA LYS A 724 -32.87 -21.18 2.10
C LYS A 724 -33.36 -21.92 3.34
N SER A 725 -32.67 -21.77 4.47
CA SER A 725 -33.08 -22.37 5.74
C SER A 725 -34.18 -21.59 6.48
N TYR A 726 -34.70 -20.50 5.89
CA TYR A 726 -35.67 -19.58 6.49
C TYR A 726 -35.17 -18.92 7.79
N THR A 727 -33.87 -18.96 8.09
CA THR A 727 -33.33 -18.39 9.34
C THR A 727 -33.55 -16.88 9.42
N ARG A 728 -33.47 -16.16 8.29
CA ARG A 728 -33.82 -14.74 8.19
C ARG A 728 -35.27 -14.47 8.61
N ASP A 729 -36.22 -15.21 8.06
CA ASP A 729 -37.66 -15.04 8.38
C ASP A 729 -37.94 -15.32 9.86
N TRP A 730 -37.25 -16.31 10.43
CA TRP A 730 -37.35 -16.62 11.85
C TRP A 730 -36.77 -15.52 12.74
N ALA A 731 -35.62 -14.95 12.37
CA ALA A 731 -35.03 -13.85 13.09
C ALA A 731 -35.92 -12.61 13.07
N LEU A 732 -36.46 -12.23 11.89
CA LEU A 732 -37.42 -11.12 11.77
C LEU A 732 -38.66 -11.36 12.63
N ARG A 733 -39.16 -12.59 12.68
CA ARG A 733 -40.28 -12.96 13.54
C ARG A 733 -39.94 -12.88 15.02
N ILE A 734 -38.74 -13.32 15.43
CA ILE A 734 -38.27 -13.18 16.82
C ILE A 734 -38.23 -11.70 17.21
N LYS A 735 -37.62 -10.84 16.37
CA LYS A 735 -37.57 -9.40 16.59
C LYS A 735 -38.97 -8.79 16.70
N GLN A 736 -39.89 -9.17 15.81
CA GLN A 736 -41.29 -8.75 15.89
C GLN A 736 -41.93 -9.16 17.22
N ARG A 737 -41.68 -10.39 17.70
CA ARG A 737 -42.20 -10.85 19.00
C ARG A 737 -41.57 -10.15 20.20
N MET A 738 -40.30 -9.78 20.13
CA MET A 738 -39.67 -8.95 21.15
C MET A 738 -40.40 -7.59 21.25
N THR A 739 -40.72 -6.97 20.11
CA THR A 739 -41.50 -5.73 20.06
C THR A 739 -42.94 -5.93 20.56
N ASP A 740 -43.64 -6.99 20.13
CA ASP A 740 -45.01 -7.28 20.54
C ASP A 740 -45.15 -7.54 22.06
N LEU A 741 -44.09 -8.07 22.67
CA LEU A 741 -44.02 -8.30 24.12
C LEU A 741 -43.47 -7.10 24.89
N ALA A 742 -43.05 -6.02 24.22
CA ALA A 742 -42.33 -4.92 24.85
C ALA A 742 -41.14 -5.41 25.69
N CYS A 743 -40.40 -6.39 25.17
CA CYS A 743 -39.13 -6.78 25.77
C CYS A 743 -38.20 -5.55 25.71
N VAL A 744 -37.92 -4.96 26.87
CA VAL A 744 -36.97 -3.84 26.98
C VAL A 744 -35.65 -4.32 26.39
N ASP A 745 -35.05 -3.53 25.49
CA ASP A 745 -33.68 -3.76 25.04
C ASP A 745 -32.79 -3.63 26.28
N LEU A 746 -32.51 -4.77 26.92
CA LEU A 746 -31.61 -4.86 28.08
C LEU A 746 -30.16 -4.45 27.72
N THR A 747 -29.91 -4.10 26.47
CA THR A 747 -28.64 -3.60 25.94
C THR A 747 -28.46 -2.09 26.12
N GLU A 748 -29.53 -1.32 26.36
CA GLU A 748 -29.40 0.10 26.73
C GLU A 748 -29.38 0.21 28.26
N ASP A 749 -28.17 0.32 28.82
CA ASP A 749 -27.99 0.60 30.24
C ASP A 749 -28.64 1.97 30.57
N PRO A 750 -29.71 2.01 31.40
CA PRO A 750 -30.39 3.25 31.73
C PRO A 750 -29.52 4.22 32.55
N SER A 751 -28.29 3.84 32.95
CA SER A 751 -27.33 4.74 33.58
C SER A 751 -26.56 5.65 32.59
N GLN A 752 -26.77 5.49 31.28
CA GLN A 752 -26.20 6.37 30.24
C GLN A 752 -27.17 7.45 29.69
N GLN A 753 -28.38 7.55 30.24
CA GLN A 753 -29.28 8.71 30.08
C GLN A 753 -29.29 9.55 31.35
#